data_AF-A0A1S3ZHF9-F1
#
_entry.id   AF-A0A1S3ZHF9-F1
#
_cell.length_a   1.000
_cell.length_b   1.000
_cell.length_c   1.000
_cell.angle_alpha   90.00
_cell.angle_beta   90.00
_cell.angle_gamma   90.00
#
_symmetry.space_group_name_H-M   'P 1'
#
loop_
_entity.id
_entity.type
_entity.pdbx_description
1 polymer ?
#
loop_
_entity_poly.entity_id
_entity_poly.type
_entity_poly.pdbx_seq_one_letter_code
_entity_poly.pdbx_strand_id
1 'polypeptide(L)'
;MDPQEGGSERDKAKSTTSSTPLAAVSTYWRDFDLEKERSILDEQGLRIAENQDISQKNRRKLAESTRDFKKASKEDKLSLFNSLLKGYQEEVDNLTKRAKYGENAFLNIYQKLYEAPDPYPIIASSAEKDSRISELESENRKMKVELEEFRMEATHLKNQQATIRRLEERCRQLEQQMEEKVKEVVEIKQRSLAEENQKTLEVLKEREQLLQDQLRQAQESVSTMQKLHELAQSQLFEVHAQSEGERAAKQSEVSLLMDEVERAQTRLLSLEREKGLLRSQLQTANEDNDHKNSDNLDANSALETSLIAKEKFISELNTELHNLENTLSNEREQHMNEIKKLNALLNEKEVALEELKKELQARPTTKLIDDLRKKVKILQAVGYNTIEAEDWEVATSGEEMSKLESLLLDKNRKMEHELTQLKFQLSERTSSLESSEAKIVELTAKLNEQQRLVQKLEDDILKVCAVFSPPILPNPGLLDNAEQRHVSSDQDQNSMLKVICNQRDRFRVRLQETEEEIRRLNEKIGALTSELEKTKADNVKLYGKIRYVQDYNSERVISRGSKKYAEDLESGFSSDVESKYKKMYEDDINPFAAFSKKERDQRYKELGLRDKITLSSGRFLLGNKYARTFAFFYTIGLHILVFTCLYRMSALSNLSHGSEESFVGDKTINLPHAL
;
A
#
# COMPACT_ATOMS: atom_id res chain seq x y z
N MET A 1 -27.49 41.66 18.14
CA MET A 1 -28.20 40.40 18.42
C MET A 1 -27.69 39.91 19.75
N ASP A 2 -28.41 40.30 20.81
CA ASP A 2 -28.13 39.95 22.19
C ASP A 2 -28.45 38.47 22.45
N PRO A 3 -27.68 37.76 23.30
CA PRO A 3 -28.10 36.48 23.82
C PRO A 3 -28.96 36.68 25.07
N GLN A 4 -30.21 36.25 24.95
CA GLN A 4 -31.20 36.08 26.00
C GLN A 4 -30.66 35.24 27.17
N GLU A 5 -30.53 35.86 28.34
CA GLU A 5 -30.60 35.18 29.63
C GLU A 5 -32.05 34.73 29.87
N GLY A 6 -32.31 33.44 29.68
CA GLY A 6 -33.55 32.77 30.03
C GLY A 6 -33.37 31.99 31.32
N GLY A 7 -33.92 32.51 32.42
CA GLY A 7 -33.95 31.85 33.72
C GLY A 7 -34.77 30.57 33.73
N SER A 8 -34.40 29.67 34.65
CA SER A 8 -35.30 28.68 35.22
C SER A 8 -35.09 28.64 36.73
N GLU A 9 -35.54 29.69 37.39
CA GLU A 9 -36.00 29.64 38.77
C GLU A 9 -37.17 28.65 38.84
N ARG A 10 -36.90 27.38 39.12
CA ARG A 10 -37.97 26.43 39.43
C ARG A 10 -37.56 25.30 40.36
N ASP A 11 -36.83 25.64 41.42
CA ASP A 11 -36.61 24.77 42.58
C ASP A 11 -36.83 25.50 43.93
N LYS A 12 -37.78 26.45 43.96
CA LYS A 12 -38.35 26.97 45.22
C LYS A 12 -39.67 26.25 45.50
N ALA A 13 -39.58 24.96 45.82
CA ALA A 13 -40.69 24.21 46.38
C ALA A 13 -40.46 24.00 47.89
N LYS A 14 -41.27 24.71 48.69
CA LYS A 14 -41.61 24.43 50.10
C LYS A 14 -40.47 24.51 51.13
N SER A 15 -40.05 25.74 51.45
CA SER A 15 -39.59 26.05 52.81
C SER A 15 -40.81 26.16 53.74
N THR A 16 -41.39 25.01 54.10
CA THR A 16 -42.24 24.94 55.30
C THR A 16 -41.35 25.18 56.51
N THR A 17 -41.66 26.22 57.25
CA THR A 17 -41.15 26.56 58.58
C THR A 17 -41.44 25.46 59.59
N SER A 18 -40.71 24.35 59.50
CA SER A 18 -40.38 23.54 60.67
C SER A 18 -39.01 24.01 61.10
N SER A 19 -38.88 24.63 62.28
CA SER A 19 -37.58 24.81 62.93
C SER A 19 -36.85 23.47 62.84
N THR A 20 -35.76 23.40 62.09
CA THR A 20 -35.02 22.16 61.93
C THR A 20 -34.62 21.67 63.32
N PRO A 21 -34.66 20.35 63.60
CA PRO A 21 -34.25 19.80 64.90
C PRO A 21 -32.89 20.36 65.38
N LEU A 22 -31.98 20.63 64.43
CA LEU A 22 -30.71 21.34 64.64
C LEU A 22 -30.87 22.72 65.31
N ALA A 23 -31.78 23.57 64.83
CA ALA A 23 -31.97 24.90 65.38
C ALA A 23 -32.53 24.85 66.82
N ALA A 24 -33.41 23.89 67.09
CA ALA A 24 -33.99 23.68 68.42
C ALA A 24 -32.94 23.19 69.43
N VAL A 25 -32.15 22.16 69.07
CA VAL A 25 -31.06 21.63 69.91
C VAL A 25 -29.96 22.66 70.11
N SER A 26 -29.52 23.32 69.03
CA SER A 26 -28.48 24.36 69.13
C SER A 26 -28.91 25.52 70.01
N THR A 27 -30.17 25.95 69.90
CA THR A 27 -30.71 27.01 70.76
C THR A 27 -30.80 26.56 72.22
N TYR A 28 -31.32 25.37 72.48
CA TYR A 28 -31.40 24.83 73.83
C TYR A 28 -30.03 24.72 74.51
N TRP A 29 -29.04 24.11 73.86
CA TRP A 29 -27.72 23.90 74.47
C TRP A 29 -26.91 25.19 74.63
N ARG A 30 -27.18 26.20 73.79
CA ARG A 30 -26.65 27.55 73.97
C ARG A 30 -27.28 28.21 75.20
N ASP A 31 -28.60 28.13 75.32
CA ASP A 31 -29.35 28.82 76.39
C ASP A 31 -29.21 28.09 77.74
N PHE A 32 -29.03 26.77 77.73
CA PHE A 32 -28.71 25.93 78.90
C PHE A 32 -27.35 26.30 79.49
N ASP A 33 -26.41 26.77 78.67
CA ASP A 33 -25.08 27.24 79.09
C ASP A 33 -24.43 26.29 80.11
N LEU A 34 -23.98 25.14 79.60
CA LEU A 34 -23.43 24.06 80.43
C LEU A 34 -22.30 24.54 81.35
N GLU A 35 -21.52 25.53 80.94
CA GLU A 35 -20.41 26.05 81.76
C GLU A 35 -20.94 26.80 82.98
N LYS A 36 -21.97 27.62 82.80
CA LYS A 36 -22.64 28.31 83.91
C LYS A 36 -23.33 27.34 84.86
N GLU A 37 -24.03 26.33 84.35
CA GLU A 37 -24.69 25.31 85.18
C GLU A 37 -23.67 24.47 85.97
N ARG A 38 -22.51 24.15 85.38
CA ARG A 38 -21.41 23.49 86.11
C ARG A 38 -20.95 24.30 87.32
N SER A 39 -20.77 25.62 87.16
CA SER A 39 -20.40 26.49 88.27
C SER A 39 -21.44 26.51 89.39
N ILE A 40 -22.74 26.48 89.06
CA ILE A 40 -23.83 26.40 90.04
C ILE A 40 -23.80 25.06 90.79
N LEU A 41 -23.55 23.95 90.08
CA LEU A 41 -23.45 22.62 90.69
C LEU A 41 -22.25 22.51 91.62
N ASP A 42 -21.12 23.10 91.26
CA ASP A 42 -19.93 23.15 92.12
C ASP A 42 -20.24 23.90 93.42
N GLU A 43 -20.90 25.06 93.35
CA GLU A 43 -21.34 25.79 94.55
C GLU A 43 -22.30 24.96 95.40
N GLN A 44 -23.29 24.30 94.78
CA GLN A 44 -24.24 23.45 95.47
C GLN A 44 -23.55 22.26 96.16
N GLY A 45 -22.57 21.64 95.48
CA GLY A 45 -21.77 20.55 96.03
C GLY A 45 -20.97 20.98 97.26
N LEU A 46 -20.33 22.15 97.21
CA LEU A 46 -19.62 22.73 98.35
C LEU A 46 -20.57 22.97 99.55
N ARG A 47 -21.75 23.54 99.29
CA ARG A 47 -22.77 23.77 100.34
C ARG A 47 -23.29 22.48 100.96
N ILE A 48 -23.46 21.42 100.18
CA ILE A 48 -23.84 20.10 100.70
C ILE A 48 -22.76 19.56 101.64
N ALA A 49 -21.49 19.67 101.24
CA ALA A 49 -20.35 19.25 102.07
C ALA A 49 -20.27 20.04 103.39
N GLU A 50 -20.44 21.36 103.33
CA GLU A 50 -20.51 22.22 104.54
C GLU A 50 -21.66 21.81 105.46
N ASN A 51 -22.87 21.63 104.90
CA ASN A 51 -24.04 21.21 105.68
C ASN A 51 -23.86 19.82 106.30
N GLN A 52 -23.11 18.93 105.66
CA GLN A 52 -22.78 17.62 106.21
C GLN A 52 -21.81 17.75 107.39
N ASP A 53 -20.75 18.56 107.28
CA ASP A 53 -19.80 18.82 108.37
C ASP A 53 -20.47 19.50 109.58
N ILE A 54 -21.31 20.50 109.34
CA ILE A 54 -22.08 21.20 110.39
C ILE A 54 -22.97 20.22 111.15
N SER A 55 -23.73 19.36 110.46
CA SER A 55 -24.58 18.36 111.11
C SER A 55 -23.77 17.32 111.89
N GLN A 56 -22.59 16.92 111.41
CA GLN A 56 -21.70 16.04 112.18
C GLN A 56 -21.22 16.71 113.48
N LYS A 57 -20.84 17.99 113.42
CA LYS A 57 -20.43 18.78 114.59
C LYS A 57 -21.58 18.96 115.58
N ASN A 58 -22.78 19.32 115.11
CA ASN A 58 -23.96 19.47 115.95
C ASN A 58 -24.37 18.16 116.61
N ARG A 59 -24.33 17.03 115.89
CA ARG A 59 -24.59 15.70 116.43
C ARG A 59 -23.63 15.35 117.57
N ARG A 60 -22.34 15.65 117.43
CA ARG A 60 -21.35 15.45 118.50
C ARG A 60 -21.67 16.32 119.73
N LYS A 61 -21.95 17.62 119.53
CA LYS A 61 -22.34 18.55 120.61
C LYS A 61 -23.60 18.10 121.35
N LEU A 62 -24.61 17.60 120.63
CA LEU A 62 -25.82 17.07 121.24
C LEU A 62 -25.57 15.80 122.05
N ALA A 63 -24.72 14.90 121.55
CA ALA A 63 -24.34 13.69 122.29
C ALA A 63 -23.61 14.04 123.61
N GLU A 64 -22.72 15.04 123.59
CA GLU A 64 -22.04 15.56 124.78
C GLU A 64 -23.03 16.22 125.75
N SER A 65 -23.88 17.12 125.27
CA SER A 65 -24.90 17.80 126.08
C SER A 65 -25.90 16.83 126.71
N THR A 66 -26.26 15.76 125.99
CA THR A 66 -27.13 14.68 126.50
C THR A 66 -26.43 13.88 127.60
N ARG A 67 -25.13 13.60 127.42
CA ARG A 67 -24.32 12.91 128.43
C ARG A 67 -24.17 13.75 129.70
N ASP A 68 -23.95 15.06 129.55
CA ASP A 68 -23.76 15.97 130.68
C ASP A 68 -25.09 16.22 131.43
N PHE A 69 -26.21 16.33 130.71
CA PHE A 69 -27.54 16.33 131.29
C PHE A 69 -27.82 15.07 132.13
N LYS A 70 -27.39 13.88 131.66
CA LYS A 70 -27.55 12.62 132.40
C LYS A 70 -26.82 12.63 133.75
N LYS A 71 -25.64 13.29 133.81
CA LYS A 71 -24.76 13.40 134.99
C LYS A 71 -25.14 14.52 135.97
N ALA A 72 -25.96 15.48 135.54
CA ALA A 72 -26.33 16.64 136.35
C ALA A 72 -27.20 16.29 137.58
N SER A 73 -27.17 17.16 138.60
CA SER A 73 -27.98 17.04 139.83
C SER A 73 -29.48 17.26 139.54
N LYS A 74 -30.38 16.95 140.51
CA LYS A 74 -31.84 17.11 140.30
C LYS A 74 -32.25 18.57 140.07
N GLU A 75 -31.55 19.52 140.68
CA GLU A 75 -31.79 20.96 140.52
C GLU A 75 -31.21 21.48 139.18
N ASP A 76 -30.02 21.01 138.78
CA ASP A 76 -29.38 21.41 137.52
C ASP A 76 -30.02 20.78 136.27
N LYS A 77 -30.70 19.63 136.41
CA LYS A 77 -31.44 19.01 135.30
C LYS A 77 -32.57 19.91 134.81
N LEU A 78 -33.27 20.62 135.70
CA LEU A 78 -34.34 21.52 135.29
C LEU A 78 -33.82 22.71 134.46
N SER A 79 -32.61 23.20 134.75
CA SER A 79 -32.00 24.29 133.99
C SER A 79 -31.42 23.84 132.64
N LEU A 80 -30.81 22.64 132.59
CA LEU A 80 -30.20 22.09 131.36
C LEU A 80 -31.23 21.51 130.37
N PHE A 81 -32.40 21.06 130.84
CA PHE A 81 -33.41 20.42 130.00
C PHE A 81 -33.88 21.32 128.84
N ASN A 82 -34.17 22.60 129.14
CA ASN A 82 -34.63 23.55 128.13
C ASN A 82 -33.57 23.80 127.04
N SER A 83 -32.29 23.85 127.42
CA SER A 83 -31.18 24.01 126.47
C SER A 83 -31.01 22.76 125.59
N LEU A 84 -31.09 21.57 126.19
CA LEU A 84 -30.97 20.30 125.46
C LEU A 84 -32.12 20.08 124.47
N LEU A 85 -33.37 20.32 124.91
CA LEU A 85 -34.54 20.20 124.06
C LEU A 85 -34.45 21.17 122.87
N LYS A 86 -34.05 22.41 123.13
CA LYS A 86 -33.83 23.42 122.09
C LYS A 86 -32.73 22.98 121.10
N GLY A 87 -31.62 22.41 121.58
CA GLY A 87 -30.57 21.89 120.71
C GLY A 87 -31.04 20.73 119.82
N TYR A 88 -31.86 19.81 120.33
CA TYR A 88 -32.44 18.74 119.53
C TYR A 88 -33.43 19.27 118.48
N GLN A 89 -34.26 20.25 118.86
CA GLN A 89 -35.17 20.91 117.93
C GLN A 89 -34.41 21.62 116.81
N GLU A 90 -33.36 22.38 117.14
CA GLU A 90 -32.50 23.07 116.17
C GLU A 90 -31.82 22.10 115.19
N GLU A 91 -31.34 20.94 115.66
CA GLU A 91 -30.75 19.94 114.75
C GLU A 91 -31.78 19.25 113.85
N VAL A 92 -33.00 18.96 114.35
CA VAL A 92 -34.08 18.43 113.51
C VAL A 92 -34.47 19.44 112.43
N ASP A 93 -34.56 20.72 112.77
CA ASP A 93 -34.83 21.80 111.82
C ASP A 93 -33.69 21.93 110.80
N ASN A 94 -32.43 21.86 111.23
CA ASN A 94 -31.26 21.91 110.34
C ASN A 94 -31.16 20.70 109.41
N LEU A 95 -31.49 19.49 109.90
CA LEU A 95 -31.56 18.27 109.08
C LEU A 95 -32.65 18.39 108.02
N THR A 96 -33.81 18.94 108.38
CA THR A 96 -34.92 19.19 107.45
C THR A 96 -34.52 20.21 106.39
N LYS A 97 -33.84 21.30 106.78
CA LYS A 97 -33.31 22.30 105.83
C LYS A 97 -32.28 21.70 104.87
N ARG A 98 -31.37 20.86 105.37
CA ARG A 98 -30.37 20.16 104.54
C ARG A 98 -31.02 19.21 103.55
N ALA A 99 -31.99 18.41 103.98
CA ALA A 99 -32.73 17.49 103.12
C ALA A 99 -33.42 18.26 101.98
N LYS A 100 -34.18 19.30 102.31
CA LYS A 100 -34.83 20.17 101.32
C LYS A 100 -33.84 20.82 100.36
N TYR A 101 -32.68 21.26 100.85
CA TYR A 101 -31.64 21.84 100.00
C TYR A 101 -31.11 20.82 98.98
N GLY A 102 -30.76 19.61 99.43
CA GLY A 102 -30.27 18.55 98.54
C GLY A 102 -31.32 18.07 97.55
N GLU A 103 -32.57 17.92 97.98
CA GLU A 103 -33.71 17.57 97.13
C GLU A 103 -33.95 18.63 96.06
N ASN A 104 -33.96 19.91 96.44
CA ASN A 104 -34.15 21.02 95.50
C ASN A 104 -32.98 21.13 94.50
N ALA A 105 -31.75 20.94 94.94
CA ALA A 105 -30.57 20.93 94.06
C ALA A 105 -30.67 19.80 93.02
N PHE A 106 -31.03 18.59 93.46
CA PHE A 106 -31.22 17.43 92.58
C PHE A 106 -32.38 17.65 91.59
N LEU A 107 -33.54 18.10 92.06
CA LEU A 107 -34.71 18.31 91.20
C LEU A 107 -34.48 19.41 90.17
N ASN A 108 -33.72 20.46 90.51
CA ASN A 108 -33.37 21.53 89.60
C ASN A 108 -32.57 21.00 88.38
N ILE A 109 -31.51 20.21 88.64
CA ILE A 109 -30.73 19.62 87.54
C ILE A 109 -31.51 18.56 86.77
N TYR A 110 -32.28 17.73 87.47
CA TYR A 110 -33.10 16.70 86.83
C TYR A 110 -34.10 17.31 85.85
N GLN A 111 -34.80 18.37 86.24
CA GLN A 111 -35.75 19.05 85.37
C GLN A 111 -35.06 19.62 84.12
N LYS A 112 -33.93 20.32 84.28
CA LYS A 112 -33.19 20.89 83.15
C LYS A 112 -32.58 19.82 82.23
N LEU A 113 -32.17 18.67 82.75
CA LEU A 113 -31.67 17.58 81.89
C LEU A 113 -32.82 16.81 81.22
N TYR A 114 -33.97 16.70 81.87
CA TYR A 114 -35.15 16.04 81.31
C TYR A 114 -35.77 16.84 80.16
N GLU A 115 -35.77 18.16 80.25
CA GLU A 115 -36.23 19.06 79.19
C GLU A 115 -35.23 19.19 78.02
N ALA A 116 -34.00 18.67 78.19
CA ALA A 116 -32.96 18.78 77.18
C ALA A 116 -33.23 17.87 75.97
N PRO A 117 -33.26 18.43 74.74
CA PRO A 117 -33.40 17.63 73.53
C PRO A 117 -32.09 16.88 73.23
N ASP A 118 -32.21 15.63 72.79
CA ASP A 118 -31.08 14.75 72.48
C ASP A 118 -30.22 15.32 71.33
N PRO A 119 -28.92 15.60 71.56
CA PRO A 119 -28.03 16.12 70.54
C PRO A 119 -27.51 15.06 69.55
N TYR A 120 -27.56 13.76 69.87
CA TYR A 120 -26.93 12.71 69.08
C TYR A 120 -27.45 12.61 67.63
N PRO A 121 -28.76 12.64 67.35
CA PRO A 121 -29.29 12.49 65.98
C PRO A 121 -28.78 13.56 65.01
N ILE A 122 -28.55 14.77 65.52
CA ILE A 122 -28.08 15.90 64.71
C ILE A 122 -26.59 15.80 64.45
N ILE A 123 -25.80 15.41 65.46
CA ILE A 123 -24.36 15.18 65.30
C ILE A 123 -24.12 14.04 64.31
N ALA A 124 -24.88 12.96 64.41
CA ALA A 124 -24.83 11.85 63.46
C ALA A 124 -25.18 12.30 62.04
N SER A 125 -26.29 13.03 61.87
CA SER A 125 -26.68 13.56 60.54
C SER A 125 -25.67 14.58 59.98
N SER A 126 -25.03 15.38 60.84
CA SER A 126 -23.97 16.30 60.40
C SER A 126 -22.75 15.55 59.93
N ALA A 127 -22.30 14.53 60.68
CA ALA A 127 -21.16 13.71 60.30
C ALA A 127 -21.40 12.96 58.96
N GLU A 128 -22.60 12.44 58.74
CA GLU A 128 -22.98 11.85 57.44
C GLU A 128 -22.96 12.88 56.30
N LYS A 129 -23.47 14.09 56.53
CA LYS A 129 -23.44 15.18 55.54
C LYS A 129 -22.02 15.61 55.22
N ASP A 130 -21.15 15.74 56.22
CA ASP A 130 -19.75 16.09 56.04
C ASP A 130 -19.00 15.03 55.22
N SER A 131 -19.26 13.74 55.48
CA SER A 131 -18.75 12.64 54.65
C SER A 131 -19.22 12.78 53.21
N ARG A 132 -20.52 13.05 53.00
CA ARG A 132 -21.09 13.20 51.65
C ARG A 132 -20.54 14.41 50.91
N ILE A 133 -20.33 15.52 51.60
CA ILE A 133 -19.71 16.72 51.03
C ILE A 133 -18.27 16.41 50.61
N SER A 134 -17.48 15.71 51.43
CA SER A 134 -16.12 15.32 51.09
C SER A 134 -16.05 14.41 49.85
N GLU A 135 -16.97 13.45 49.73
CA GLU A 135 -17.11 12.61 48.54
C GLU A 135 -17.42 13.44 47.28
N LEU A 136 -18.42 14.33 47.36
CA LEU A 136 -18.82 15.18 46.23
C LEU A 136 -17.71 16.16 45.84
N GLU A 137 -16.96 16.71 46.79
CA GLU A 137 -15.80 17.57 46.50
C GLU A 137 -14.69 16.80 45.77
N SER A 138 -14.43 15.56 46.19
CA SER A 138 -13.46 14.67 45.53
C SER A 138 -13.89 14.35 44.10
N GLU A 139 -15.16 14.00 43.88
CA GLU A 139 -15.71 13.76 42.56
C GLU A 139 -15.67 15.01 41.68
N ASN A 140 -15.99 16.18 42.23
CA ASN A 140 -15.91 17.46 41.51
C ASN A 140 -14.46 17.80 41.09
N ARG A 141 -13.48 17.52 41.96
CA ARG A 141 -12.06 17.66 41.61
C ARG A 141 -11.65 16.72 40.48
N LYS A 142 -12.09 15.45 40.52
CA LYS A 142 -11.82 14.48 39.44
C LYS A 142 -12.42 14.92 38.10
N MET A 143 -13.70 15.31 38.09
CA MET A 143 -14.36 15.81 36.88
C MET A 143 -13.68 17.06 36.31
N LYS A 144 -13.17 17.95 37.16
CA LYS A 144 -12.39 19.13 36.70
C LYS A 144 -11.08 18.75 36.02
N VAL A 145 -10.38 17.74 36.54
CA VAL A 145 -9.14 17.22 35.92
C VAL A 145 -9.46 16.58 34.58
N GLU A 146 -10.46 15.71 34.51
CA GLU A 146 -10.89 15.07 33.26
C GLU A 146 -11.31 16.10 32.20
N LEU A 147 -12.04 17.15 32.60
CA LEU A 147 -12.40 18.24 31.68
C LEU A 147 -11.19 19.00 31.15
N GLU A 148 -10.16 19.21 31.97
CA GLU A 148 -8.94 19.88 31.54
C GLU A 148 -8.10 18.98 30.62
N GLU A 149 -8.03 17.68 30.90
CA GLU A 149 -7.42 16.68 30.01
C GLU A 149 -8.12 16.67 28.64
N PHE A 150 -9.46 16.62 28.60
CA PHE A 150 -10.20 16.70 27.34
C PHE A 150 -10.00 18.02 26.60
N ARG A 151 -9.83 19.14 27.31
CA ARG A 151 -9.48 20.43 26.68
C ARG A 151 -8.09 20.38 26.06
N MET A 152 -7.09 19.85 26.77
CA MET A 152 -5.74 19.68 26.22
C MET A 152 -5.76 18.79 24.99
N GLU A 153 -6.45 17.65 25.03
CA GLU A 153 -6.61 16.75 23.88
C GLU A 153 -7.27 17.46 22.69
N ALA A 154 -8.33 18.24 22.93
CA ALA A 154 -9.00 19.00 21.87
C ALA A 154 -8.05 20.03 21.22
N THR A 155 -7.20 20.70 22.00
CA THR A 155 -6.20 21.62 21.45
C THR A 155 -5.12 20.89 20.66
N HIS A 156 -4.68 19.73 21.13
CA HIS A 156 -3.70 18.89 20.44
C HIS A 156 -4.27 18.38 19.12
N LEU A 157 -5.51 17.88 19.10
CA LEU A 157 -6.22 17.47 17.87
C LEU A 157 -6.37 18.63 16.89
N LYS A 158 -6.68 19.84 17.36
CA LYS A 158 -6.74 21.03 16.50
C LYS A 158 -5.38 21.37 15.86
N ASN A 159 -4.29 21.22 16.62
CA ASN A 159 -2.93 21.41 16.10
C ASN A 159 -2.56 20.34 15.08
N GLN A 160 -2.92 19.08 15.33
CA GLN A 160 -2.73 17.99 14.37
C GLN A 160 -3.52 18.25 13.07
N GLN A 161 -4.77 18.70 13.16
CA GLN A 161 -5.57 19.06 11.99
C GLN A 161 -4.91 20.18 11.15
N ALA A 162 -4.29 21.16 11.81
CA ALA A 162 -3.55 22.22 11.11
C ALA A 162 -2.32 21.66 10.39
N THR A 163 -1.59 20.72 10.99
CA THR A 163 -0.46 20.04 10.35
C THR A 163 -0.89 19.19 9.16
N ILE A 164 -1.98 18.43 9.29
CA ILE A 164 -2.55 17.63 8.20
C ILE A 164 -2.89 18.53 7.00
N ARG A 165 -3.58 19.65 7.22
CA ARG A 165 -3.90 20.61 6.14
C ARG A 165 -2.65 21.15 5.43
N ARG A 166 -1.56 21.42 6.15
CA ARG A 166 -0.29 21.87 5.52
C ARG A 166 0.35 20.76 4.70
N LEU A 167 0.27 19.50 5.16
CA LEU A 167 0.80 18.36 4.42
C LEU A 167 -0.04 18.06 3.17
N GLU A 168 -1.37 18.11 3.26
CA GLU A 168 -2.29 17.99 2.13
C GLU A 168 -2.01 19.05 1.06
N GLU A 169 -1.83 20.31 1.47
CA GLU A 169 -1.49 21.40 0.55
C GLU A 169 -0.13 21.18 -0.12
N ARG A 170 0.87 20.70 0.62
CA ARG A 170 2.18 20.37 0.05
C ARG A 170 2.11 19.19 -0.93
N CYS A 171 1.33 18.17 -0.63
CA CYS A 171 1.08 17.05 -1.56
C CYS A 171 0.41 17.54 -2.84
N ARG A 172 -0.63 18.37 -2.72
CA ARG A 172 -1.32 18.97 -3.87
C ARG A 172 -0.39 19.82 -4.74
N GLN A 173 0.50 20.60 -4.13
CA GLN A 173 1.51 21.38 -4.85
C GLN A 173 2.51 20.50 -5.60
N LEU A 174 2.97 19.39 -4.99
CA LEU A 174 3.86 18.43 -5.64
C LEU A 174 3.17 17.70 -6.80
N GLU A 175 1.90 17.33 -6.63
CA GLU A 175 1.07 16.73 -7.68
C GLU A 175 0.94 17.70 -8.86
N GLN A 176 0.60 18.97 -8.60
CA GLN A 176 0.49 19.98 -9.66
C GLN A 176 1.82 20.23 -10.39
N GLN A 177 2.94 20.30 -9.65
CA GLN A 177 4.27 20.42 -10.27
C GLN A 177 4.62 19.19 -11.13
N MET A 178 4.23 17.99 -10.72
CA MET A 178 4.47 16.79 -11.50
C MET A 178 3.58 16.74 -12.75
N GLU A 179 2.31 17.14 -12.64
CA GLU A 179 1.39 17.25 -13.77
C GLU A 179 1.89 18.28 -14.80
N GLU A 180 2.40 19.43 -14.35
CA GLU A 180 2.99 20.45 -15.22
C GLU A 180 4.25 19.94 -15.93
N LYS A 181 5.14 19.24 -15.21
CA LYS A 181 6.32 18.60 -15.82
C LYS A 181 5.95 17.51 -16.82
N VAL A 182 4.96 16.69 -16.52
CA VAL A 182 4.47 15.66 -17.45
C VAL A 182 3.90 16.33 -18.71
N LYS A 183 3.11 17.40 -18.55
CA LYS A 183 2.57 18.16 -19.67
C LYS A 183 3.67 18.77 -20.54
N GLU A 184 4.70 19.35 -19.92
CA GLU A 184 5.86 19.89 -20.64
C GLU A 184 6.61 18.80 -21.42
N VAL A 185 6.88 17.65 -20.81
CA VAL A 185 7.54 16.52 -21.47
C VAL A 185 6.71 15.98 -22.63
N VAL A 186 5.39 15.87 -22.46
CA VAL A 186 4.47 15.44 -23.53
C VAL A 186 4.47 16.45 -24.67
N GLU A 187 4.41 17.75 -24.40
CA GLU A 187 4.50 18.79 -25.44
C GLU A 187 5.83 18.73 -26.20
N ILE A 188 6.96 18.56 -25.50
CA ILE A 188 8.29 18.42 -26.12
C ILE A 188 8.31 17.18 -27.02
N LYS A 189 7.80 16.03 -26.53
CA LYS A 189 7.79 14.79 -27.31
C LYS A 189 6.87 14.89 -28.52
N GLN A 190 5.72 15.55 -28.38
CA GLN A 190 4.79 15.78 -29.48
C GLN A 190 5.40 16.69 -30.56
N ARG A 191 6.11 17.76 -30.18
CA ARG A 191 6.87 18.60 -31.13
C ARG A 191 7.97 17.82 -31.81
N SER A 192 8.77 17.05 -31.07
CA SER A 192 9.84 16.21 -31.63
C SER A 192 9.31 15.17 -32.63
N LEU A 193 8.18 14.53 -32.32
CA LEU A 193 7.54 13.56 -33.22
C LEU A 193 6.98 14.26 -34.48
N ALA A 194 6.39 15.44 -34.33
CA ALA A 194 5.92 16.24 -35.46
C ALA A 194 7.08 16.65 -36.38
N GLU A 195 8.22 17.06 -35.82
CA GLU A 195 9.42 17.39 -36.60
C GLU A 195 10.00 16.16 -37.32
N GLU A 196 10.04 15.00 -36.68
CA GLU A 196 10.51 13.75 -37.29
C GLU A 196 9.57 13.28 -38.42
N ASN A 197 8.25 13.35 -38.20
CA ASN A 197 7.25 13.07 -39.21
C ASN A 197 7.35 14.04 -40.39
N GLN A 198 7.61 15.33 -40.14
CA GLN A 198 7.79 16.30 -41.21
C GLN A 198 9.05 15.99 -42.03
N LYS A 199 10.19 15.70 -41.39
CA LYS A 199 11.44 15.32 -42.08
C LYS A 199 11.26 14.05 -42.91
N THR A 200 10.60 13.04 -42.37
CA THR A 200 10.36 11.79 -43.11
C THR A 200 9.45 12.02 -44.32
N LEU A 201 8.43 12.89 -44.19
CA LEU A 201 7.55 13.26 -45.29
C LEU A 201 8.29 14.07 -46.37
N GLU A 202 9.20 14.98 -45.98
CA GLU A 202 10.06 15.71 -46.92
C GLU A 202 10.97 14.76 -47.71
N VAL A 203 11.64 13.81 -47.05
CA VAL A 203 12.49 12.80 -47.71
C VAL A 203 11.68 11.90 -48.64
N LEU A 204 10.47 11.49 -48.24
CA LEU A 204 9.58 10.70 -49.10
C LEU A 204 9.15 11.49 -50.33
N LYS A 205 8.86 12.78 -50.18
CA LYS A 205 8.50 13.67 -51.28
C LYS A 205 9.65 13.88 -52.26
N GLU A 206 10.86 14.10 -51.76
CA GLU A 206 12.07 14.19 -52.60
C GLU A 206 12.32 12.89 -53.38
N ARG A 207 12.15 11.74 -52.72
CA ARG A 207 12.26 10.43 -53.37
C ARG A 207 11.17 10.21 -54.42
N GLU A 208 9.93 10.59 -54.13
CA GLU A 208 8.82 10.53 -55.09
C GLU A 208 9.13 11.37 -56.33
N GLN A 209 9.63 12.59 -56.14
CA GLN A 209 10.00 13.48 -57.22
C GLN A 209 11.14 12.90 -58.08
N LEU A 210 12.17 12.32 -57.45
CA LEU A 210 13.25 11.65 -58.17
C LEU A 210 12.75 10.45 -58.99
N LEU A 211 11.84 9.65 -58.43
CA LEU A 211 11.23 8.52 -59.14
C LEU A 211 10.35 8.99 -60.30
N GLN A 212 9.60 10.09 -60.13
CA GLN A 212 8.83 10.70 -61.22
C GLN A 212 9.73 11.21 -62.34
N ASP A 213 10.88 11.82 -62.01
CA ASP A 213 11.86 12.27 -62.99
C ASP A 213 12.50 11.09 -63.75
N GLN A 214 12.87 10.02 -63.05
CA GLN A 214 13.38 8.80 -63.68
C GLN A 214 12.33 8.15 -64.60
N LEU A 215 11.07 8.10 -64.16
CA LEU A 215 9.97 7.57 -64.97
C LEU A 215 9.77 8.41 -66.23
N ARG A 216 9.78 9.75 -66.11
CA ARG A 216 9.69 10.66 -67.26
C ARG A 216 10.85 10.45 -68.21
N GLN A 217 12.08 10.34 -67.72
CA GLN A 217 13.26 10.09 -68.56
C GLN A 217 13.17 8.74 -69.29
N ALA A 218 12.70 7.70 -68.62
CA ALA A 218 12.47 6.38 -69.23
C ALA A 218 11.34 6.42 -70.27
N GLN A 219 10.26 7.17 -70.02
CA GLN A 219 9.18 7.36 -70.99
C GLN A 219 9.66 8.13 -72.23
N GLU A 220 10.46 9.19 -72.04
CA GLU A 220 11.09 9.92 -73.14
C GLU A 220 12.02 9.04 -73.96
N SER A 221 12.86 8.21 -73.32
CA SER A 221 13.76 7.29 -74.02
C SER A 221 13.01 6.19 -74.79
N VAL A 222 11.91 5.67 -74.24
CA VAL A 222 11.03 4.74 -74.96
C VAL A 222 10.37 5.43 -76.15
N SER A 223 9.88 6.65 -75.99
CA SER A 223 9.30 7.44 -77.09
C SER A 223 10.34 7.74 -78.19
N THR A 224 11.57 8.09 -77.84
CA THR A 224 12.63 8.29 -78.84
C THR A 224 13.01 6.98 -79.53
N MET A 225 13.10 5.87 -78.80
CA MET A 225 13.33 4.55 -79.39
C MET A 225 12.20 4.15 -80.33
N GLN A 226 10.94 4.39 -79.97
CA GLN A 226 9.78 4.14 -80.83
C GLN A 226 9.86 4.97 -82.12
N LYS A 227 10.15 6.27 -82.04
CA LYS A 227 10.33 7.13 -83.23
C LYS A 227 11.48 6.66 -84.11
N LEU A 228 12.61 6.27 -83.52
CA LEU A 228 13.75 5.71 -84.27
C LEU A 228 13.38 4.38 -84.93
N HIS A 229 12.61 3.54 -84.24
CA HIS A 229 12.13 2.27 -84.77
C HIS A 229 11.17 2.48 -85.95
N GLU A 230 10.20 3.40 -85.83
CA GLU A 230 9.29 3.78 -86.93
C GLU A 230 10.07 4.32 -88.13
N LEU A 231 11.07 5.17 -87.90
CA LEU A 231 11.91 5.72 -88.95
C LEU A 231 12.75 4.63 -89.64
N ALA A 232 13.38 3.73 -88.88
CA ALA A 232 14.10 2.59 -89.42
C ALA A 232 13.18 1.64 -90.21
N GLN A 233 11.95 1.40 -89.71
CA GLN A 233 10.95 0.59 -90.39
C GLN A 233 10.50 1.23 -91.71
N SER A 234 10.30 2.56 -91.74
CA SER A 234 9.97 3.27 -92.98
C SER A 234 11.10 3.22 -94.01
N GLN A 235 12.36 3.35 -93.57
CA GLN A 235 13.53 3.23 -94.44
C GLN A 235 13.67 1.83 -95.01
N LEU A 236 13.46 0.79 -94.18
CA LEU A 236 13.43 -0.59 -94.65
C LEU A 236 12.33 -0.82 -95.68
N PHE A 237 11.14 -0.26 -95.47
CA PHE A 237 10.04 -0.34 -96.43
C PHE A 237 10.37 0.37 -97.75
N GLU A 238 11.02 1.55 -97.69
CA GLU A 238 11.46 2.29 -98.86
C GLU A 238 12.56 1.54 -99.64
N VAL A 239 13.57 1.00 -98.96
CA VAL A 239 14.62 0.17 -99.59
C VAL A 239 14.01 -1.09 -100.18
N HIS A 240 13.07 -1.74 -99.50
CA HIS A 240 12.36 -2.90 -100.02
C HIS A 240 11.56 -2.52 -101.28
N ALA A 241 10.82 -1.41 -101.27
CA ALA A 241 10.06 -0.94 -102.42
C ALA A 241 10.98 -0.57 -103.61
N GLN A 242 12.12 0.07 -103.35
CA GLN A 242 13.14 0.36 -104.37
C GLN A 242 13.73 -0.93 -104.94
N SER A 243 14.10 -1.89 -104.08
CA SER A 243 14.61 -3.19 -104.51
C SER A 243 13.59 -3.98 -105.32
N GLU A 244 12.32 -3.99 -104.93
CA GLU A 244 11.24 -4.59 -105.71
C GLU A 244 11.02 -3.87 -107.05
N GLY A 245 11.10 -2.54 -107.07
CA GLY A 245 11.03 -1.72 -108.28
C GLY A 245 12.19 -2.00 -109.23
N GLU A 246 13.42 -2.05 -108.74
CA GLU A 246 14.61 -2.44 -109.51
C GLU A 246 14.50 -3.88 -110.01
N ARG A 247 14.03 -4.80 -109.17
CA ARG A 247 13.81 -6.20 -109.54
C ARG A 247 12.77 -6.31 -110.65
N ALA A 248 11.68 -5.56 -110.57
CA ALA A 248 10.66 -5.50 -111.61
C ALA A 248 11.19 -4.86 -112.91
N ALA A 249 11.97 -3.78 -112.82
CA ALA A 249 12.60 -3.14 -113.97
C ALA A 249 13.60 -4.09 -114.66
N LYS A 250 14.49 -4.74 -113.90
CA LYS A 250 15.41 -5.76 -114.43
C LYS A 250 14.66 -6.95 -115.02
N GLN A 251 13.57 -7.40 -114.40
CA GLN A 251 12.73 -8.46 -114.95
C GLN A 251 12.12 -8.05 -116.30
N SER A 252 11.65 -6.81 -116.42
CA SER A 252 11.15 -6.25 -117.69
C SER A 252 12.26 -6.13 -118.74
N GLU A 253 13.46 -5.70 -118.36
CA GLU A 253 14.62 -5.63 -119.25
C GLU A 253 15.01 -7.02 -119.75
N VAL A 254 15.08 -8.01 -118.85
CA VAL A 254 15.32 -9.42 -119.21
C VAL A 254 14.22 -9.92 -120.16
N SER A 255 12.95 -9.59 -119.93
CA SER A 255 11.86 -9.94 -120.85
C SER A 255 12.05 -9.32 -122.23
N LEU A 256 12.42 -8.04 -122.31
CA LEU A 256 12.70 -7.36 -123.59
C LEU A 256 13.91 -7.95 -124.30
N LEU A 257 14.98 -8.27 -123.56
CA LEU A 257 16.16 -8.95 -124.09
C LEU A 257 15.82 -10.37 -124.56
N MET A 258 14.95 -11.10 -123.85
CA MET A 258 14.41 -12.38 -124.31
C MET A 258 13.66 -12.21 -125.63
N ASP A 259 12.77 -11.22 -125.74
CA ASP A 259 12.06 -10.92 -126.99
C ASP A 259 13.02 -10.53 -128.14
N GLU A 260 14.08 -9.78 -127.83
CA GLU A 260 15.14 -9.40 -128.80
C GLU A 260 15.94 -10.63 -129.25
N VAL A 261 16.27 -11.53 -128.31
CA VAL A 261 16.94 -12.81 -128.59
C VAL A 261 16.03 -13.70 -129.43
N GLU A 262 14.75 -13.81 -129.13
CA GLU A 262 13.78 -14.56 -129.95
C GLU A 262 13.66 -13.97 -131.36
N ARG A 263 13.60 -12.63 -131.49
CA ARG A 263 13.64 -11.94 -132.80
C ARG A 263 14.94 -12.20 -133.54
N ALA A 264 16.09 -12.14 -132.86
CA ALA A 264 17.40 -12.41 -133.44
C ALA A 264 17.54 -13.88 -133.85
N GLN A 265 17.06 -14.83 -133.05
CA GLN A 265 17.00 -16.26 -133.38
C GLN A 265 16.09 -16.50 -134.59
N THR A 266 14.93 -15.84 -134.67
CA THR A 266 14.05 -15.92 -135.83
C THR A 266 14.74 -15.41 -137.10
N ARG A 267 15.51 -14.31 -137.00
CA ARG A 267 16.33 -13.76 -138.09
C ARG A 267 17.52 -14.64 -138.44
N LEU A 268 18.14 -15.29 -137.45
CA LEU A 268 19.23 -16.23 -137.67
C LEU A 268 18.71 -17.48 -138.40
N LEU A 269 17.53 -17.99 -138.02
CA LEU A 269 16.85 -19.07 -138.74
C LEU A 269 16.45 -18.68 -140.18
N SER A 270 16.07 -17.42 -140.42
CA SER A 270 15.81 -16.94 -141.78
C SER A 270 17.11 -16.82 -142.59
N LEU A 271 18.18 -16.30 -142.00
CA LEU A 271 19.51 -16.23 -142.62
C LEU A 271 20.13 -17.61 -142.83
N GLU A 272 19.87 -18.59 -141.97
CA GLU A 272 20.29 -19.98 -142.16
C GLU A 272 19.53 -20.64 -143.31
N ARG A 273 18.24 -20.32 -143.50
CA ARG A 273 17.49 -20.71 -144.71
C ARG A 273 18.04 -20.04 -145.97
N GLU A 274 18.38 -18.76 -145.91
CA GLU A 274 19.03 -18.04 -147.03
C GLU A 274 20.44 -18.57 -147.30
N LYS A 275 21.22 -18.90 -146.27
CA LYS A 275 22.52 -19.59 -146.39
C LYS A 275 22.35 -21.00 -146.96
N GLY A 276 21.25 -21.69 -146.65
CA GLY A 276 20.86 -22.95 -147.28
C GLY A 276 20.56 -22.78 -148.77
N LEU A 277 19.86 -21.70 -149.15
CA LEU A 277 19.61 -21.33 -150.54
C LEU A 277 20.89 -20.91 -151.28
N LEU A 278 21.76 -20.14 -150.64
CA LEU A 278 23.05 -19.70 -151.20
C LEU A 278 24.07 -20.84 -151.25
N ARG A 279 24.07 -21.79 -150.30
CA ARG A 279 24.82 -23.06 -150.42
C ARG A 279 24.29 -23.93 -151.55
N SER A 280 22.98 -23.95 -151.78
CA SER A 280 22.38 -24.61 -152.95
C SER A 280 22.72 -23.91 -154.27
N GLN A 281 23.07 -22.62 -154.26
CA GLN A 281 23.52 -21.84 -155.43
C GLN A 281 25.05 -21.86 -155.63
N LEU A 282 25.83 -22.16 -154.58
CA LEU A 282 27.29 -22.32 -154.63
C LEU A 282 27.72 -23.76 -154.94
N GLN A 283 26.80 -24.72 -154.98
CA GLN A 283 27.09 -26.14 -155.27
C GLN A 283 27.03 -26.50 -156.77
N THR A 284 26.87 -25.52 -157.67
CA THR A 284 26.89 -25.71 -159.13
C THR A 284 28.03 -25.01 -159.87
N ALA A 285 29.01 -24.42 -159.16
CA ALA A 285 30.20 -23.87 -159.78
C ALA A 285 31.37 -23.80 -158.80
N ASN A 286 32.14 -24.88 -158.70
CA ASN A 286 33.55 -24.89 -159.10
C ASN A 286 34.29 -26.00 -158.35
N GLU A 287 34.72 -26.98 -159.13
CA GLU A 287 35.65 -28.05 -158.78
C GLU A 287 37.09 -27.50 -158.68
N ASP A 288 37.90 -28.27 -157.94
CA ASP A 288 39.36 -28.46 -158.06
C ASP A 288 40.40 -27.49 -157.45
N ASN A 289 41.31 -28.15 -156.70
CA ASN A 289 42.76 -27.93 -156.54
C ASN A 289 43.26 -26.73 -155.69
N ASP A 290 44.35 -26.78 -154.91
CA ASP A 290 45.38 -27.80 -154.68
C ASP A 290 46.33 -27.41 -153.50
N HIS A 291 46.95 -28.43 -152.89
CA HIS A 291 48.35 -28.55 -152.41
C HIS A 291 49.07 -27.64 -151.36
N LYS A 292 49.60 -28.28 -150.28
CA LYS A 292 51.06 -28.56 -149.94
C LYS A 292 51.26 -28.84 -148.43
N ASN A 293 51.78 -30.01 -148.00
CA ASN A 293 53.20 -30.39 -147.69
C ASN A 293 53.86 -29.48 -146.63
N SER A 294 54.66 -29.89 -145.63
CA SER A 294 55.42 -31.12 -145.34
C SER A 294 55.97 -31.03 -143.89
N ASP A 295 56.29 -32.19 -143.32
CA ASP A 295 57.35 -32.48 -142.33
C ASP A 295 57.43 -31.77 -140.96
N ASN A 296 57.51 -32.58 -139.90
CA ASN A 296 58.20 -32.15 -138.68
C ASN A 296 58.90 -33.32 -137.96
N LEU A 297 60.23 -33.33 -138.10
CA LEU A 297 61.17 -33.91 -137.13
C LEU A 297 60.93 -33.21 -135.78
N ASP A 298 60.22 -33.79 -134.82
CA ASP A 298 60.26 -33.28 -133.43
C ASP A 298 59.64 -34.19 -132.34
N ALA A 299 59.61 -35.51 -132.55
CA ALA A 299 59.04 -36.43 -131.55
C ALA A 299 59.82 -36.50 -130.22
N ASN A 300 61.12 -36.11 -130.21
CA ASN A 300 61.93 -36.11 -128.99
C ASN A 300 61.87 -34.79 -128.21
N SER A 301 61.69 -33.63 -128.84
CA SER A 301 61.51 -32.36 -128.12
C SER A 301 60.12 -32.26 -127.47
N ALA A 302 59.08 -32.83 -128.10
CA ALA A 302 57.73 -32.89 -127.54
C ALA A 302 57.63 -33.76 -126.27
N LEU A 303 58.37 -34.88 -126.21
CA LEU A 303 58.41 -35.76 -125.03
C LEU A 303 59.20 -35.14 -123.88
N GLU A 304 60.32 -34.47 -124.16
CA GLU A 304 61.11 -33.77 -123.14
C GLU A 304 60.34 -32.57 -122.56
N THR A 305 59.64 -31.81 -123.40
CA THR A 305 58.75 -30.72 -122.96
C THR A 305 57.56 -31.25 -122.15
N SER A 306 57.00 -32.40 -122.52
CA SER A 306 55.92 -33.04 -121.76
C SER A 306 56.39 -33.61 -120.42
N LEU A 307 57.64 -34.07 -120.31
CA LEU A 307 58.19 -34.61 -119.07
C LEU A 307 58.48 -33.47 -118.08
N ILE A 308 59.07 -32.37 -118.55
CA ILE A 308 59.26 -31.14 -117.78
C ILE A 308 57.90 -30.57 -117.31
N ALA A 309 56.86 -30.60 -118.15
CA ALA A 309 55.52 -30.18 -117.76
C ALA A 309 54.90 -31.09 -116.68
N LYS A 310 55.13 -32.40 -116.74
CA LYS A 310 54.67 -33.34 -115.70
C LYS A 310 55.43 -33.19 -114.39
N GLU A 311 56.74 -33.00 -114.44
CA GLU A 311 57.55 -32.72 -113.25
C GLU A 311 57.15 -31.40 -112.59
N LYS A 312 56.86 -30.37 -113.39
CA LYS A 312 56.30 -29.11 -112.89
C LYS A 312 54.94 -29.32 -112.23
N PHE A 313 54.03 -30.06 -112.85
CA PHE A 313 52.71 -30.35 -112.29
C PHE A 313 52.80 -31.16 -110.99
N ILE A 314 53.72 -32.14 -110.92
CA ILE A 314 53.98 -32.90 -109.68
C ILE A 314 54.53 -32.00 -108.59
N SER A 315 55.42 -31.05 -108.92
CA SER A 315 55.94 -30.08 -107.96
C SER A 315 54.84 -29.14 -107.45
N GLU A 316 53.97 -28.65 -108.34
CA GLU A 316 52.82 -27.81 -107.98
C GLU A 316 51.85 -28.59 -107.09
N LEU A 317 51.51 -29.84 -107.44
CA LEU A 317 50.63 -30.69 -106.62
C LEU A 317 51.26 -31.03 -105.26
N ASN A 318 52.58 -31.24 -105.18
CA ASN A 318 53.27 -31.46 -103.92
C ASN A 318 53.28 -30.19 -103.05
N THR A 319 53.43 -29.00 -103.66
CA THR A 319 53.30 -27.74 -102.90
C THR A 319 51.88 -27.51 -102.41
N GLU A 320 50.87 -27.87 -103.20
CA GLU A 320 49.46 -27.78 -102.81
C GLU A 320 49.12 -28.77 -101.71
N LEU A 321 49.58 -30.03 -101.80
CA LEU A 321 49.47 -31.02 -100.74
C LEU A 321 50.16 -30.57 -99.45
N HIS A 322 51.36 -29.99 -99.54
CA HIS A 322 52.07 -29.49 -98.38
C HIS A 322 51.35 -28.28 -97.75
N ASN A 323 50.79 -27.39 -98.57
CA ASN A 323 50.00 -26.26 -98.09
C ASN A 323 48.69 -26.72 -97.42
N LEU A 324 48.00 -27.72 -97.98
CA LEU A 324 46.82 -28.34 -97.40
C LEU A 324 47.15 -29.05 -96.08
N GLU A 325 48.26 -29.79 -96.02
CA GLU A 325 48.73 -30.47 -94.82
C GLU A 325 49.08 -29.47 -93.71
N ASN A 326 49.75 -28.36 -94.05
CA ASN A 326 50.03 -27.28 -93.11
C ASN A 326 48.75 -26.57 -92.63
N THR A 327 47.78 -26.34 -93.52
CA THR A 327 46.50 -25.72 -93.15
C THR A 327 45.71 -26.62 -92.22
N LEU A 328 45.62 -27.92 -92.54
CA LEU A 328 44.94 -28.92 -91.72
C LEU A 328 45.65 -29.15 -90.37
N SER A 329 46.98 -29.06 -90.34
CA SER A 329 47.76 -29.09 -89.09
C SER A 329 47.46 -27.87 -88.21
N ASN A 330 47.41 -26.67 -88.81
CA ASN A 330 47.07 -25.44 -88.10
C ASN A 330 45.63 -25.46 -87.56
N GLU A 331 44.65 -25.94 -88.33
CA GLU A 331 43.26 -26.09 -87.87
C GLU A 331 43.16 -27.10 -86.72
N ARG A 332 43.87 -28.24 -86.82
CA ARG A 332 43.95 -29.22 -85.72
C ARG A 332 44.55 -28.61 -84.46
N GLU A 333 45.60 -27.81 -84.58
CA GLU A 333 46.21 -27.14 -83.44
C GLU A 333 45.27 -26.08 -82.83
N GLN A 334 44.55 -25.32 -83.67
CA GLN A 334 43.53 -24.37 -83.21
C GLN A 334 42.40 -25.07 -82.45
N HIS A 335 41.83 -26.15 -83.00
CA HIS A 335 40.81 -26.92 -82.32
C HIS A 335 41.31 -27.57 -81.03
N MET A 336 42.55 -28.08 -81.01
CA MET A 336 43.15 -28.62 -79.80
C MET A 336 43.30 -27.56 -78.71
N ASN A 337 43.69 -26.33 -79.09
CA ASN A 337 43.79 -25.21 -78.18
C ASN A 337 42.42 -24.74 -77.69
N GLU A 338 41.39 -24.79 -78.53
CA GLU A 338 40.02 -24.46 -78.15
C GLU A 338 39.41 -25.50 -77.20
N ILE A 339 39.64 -26.79 -77.46
CA ILE A 339 39.27 -27.89 -76.56
C ILE A 339 39.97 -27.73 -75.20
N LYS A 340 41.25 -27.37 -75.18
CA LYS A 340 41.98 -27.09 -73.92
C LYS A 340 41.36 -25.91 -73.15
N LYS A 341 41.00 -24.82 -73.85
CA LYS A 341 40.34 -23.66 -73.23
C LYS A 341 38.96 -24.01 -72.67
N LEU A 342 38.15 -24.74 -73.44
CA LEU A 342 36.82 -25.18 -73.01
C LEU A 342 36.89 -26.13 -71.80
N ASN A 343 37.83 -27.07 -71.80
CA ASN A 343 38.06 -27.96 -70.65
C ASN A 343 38.52 -27.19 -69.40
N ALA A 344 39.37 -26.18 -69.55
CA ALA A 344 39.79 -25.33 -68.43
C ALA A 344 38.61 -24.55 -67.84
N LEU A 345 37.77 -23.96 -68.70
CA LEU A 345 36.54 -23.27 -68.30
C LEU A 345 35.55 -24.22 -67.62
N LEU A 346 35.38 -25.45 -68.14
CA LEU A 346 34.50 -26.45 -67.55
C LEU A 346 34.96 -26.81 -66.13
N ASN A 347 36.26 -27.07 -65.95
CA ASN A 347 36.83 -27.39 -64.65
C ASN A 347 36.70 -26.21 -63.65
N GLU A 348 36.91 -24.97 -64.12
CA GLU A 348 36.68 -23.77 -63.29
C GLU A 348 35.21 -23.67 -62.84
N LYS A 349 34.25 -23.95 -63.74
CA LYS A 349 32.82 -23.95 -63.40
C LYS A 349 32.44 -25.09 -62.47
N GLU A 350 33.03 -26.26 -62.61
CA GLU A 350 32.82 -27.41 -61.71
C GLU A 350 33.33 -27.10 -60.29
N VAL A 351 34.52 -26.51 -60.17
CA VAL A 351 35.07 -26.09 -58.88
C VAL A 351 34.18 -25.02 -58.23
N ALA A 352 33.77 -24.00 -58.97
CA ALA A 352 32.85 -22.97 -58.47
C ALA A 352 31.49 -23.54 -58.05
N LEU A 353 30.98 -24.55 -58.76
CA LEU A 353 29.75 -25.25 -58.38
C LEU A 353 29.90 -26.03 -57.08
N GLU A 354 31.01 -26.73 -56.87
CA GLU A 354 31.26 -27.46 -55.62
C GLU A 354 31.50 -26.53 -54.43
N GLU A 355 32.16 -25.38 -54.64
CA GLU A 355 32.25 -24.34 -53.61
C GLU A 355 30.88 -23.77 -53.25
N LEU A 356 30.05 -23.45 -54.24
CA LEU A 356 28.70 -22.94 -54.01
C LEU A 356 27.80 -23.97 -53.31
N LYS A 357 27.91 -25.25 -53.65
CA LYS A 357 27.21 -26.34 -52.95
C LYS A 357 27.66 -26.46 -51.50
N LYS A 358 28.97 -26.38 -51.23
CA LYS A 358 29.50 -26.38 -49.85
C LYS A 358 29.00 -25.16 -49.07
N GLU A 359 28.97 -23.98 -49.69
CA GLU A 359 28.41 -22.78 -49.06
C GLU A 359 26.91 -22.93 -48.78
N LEU A 360 26.16 -23.54 -49.70
CA LEU A 360 24.73 -23.81 -49.52
C LEU A 360 24.47 -24.82 -48.40
N GLN A 361 25.29 -25.86 -48.25
CA GLN A 361 25.19 -26.83 -47.16
C GLN A 361 25.65 -26.26 -45.81
N ALA A 362 26.62 -25.34 -45.81
CA ALA A 362 27.08 -24.65 -44.61
C ALA A 362 26.10 -23.58 -44.13
N ARG A 363 25.18 -23.10 -44.99
CA ARG A 363 24.16 -22.15 -44.57
C ARG A 363 23.20 -22.80 -43.57
N PRO A 364 22.96 -22.17 -42.41
CA PRO A 364 22.03 -22.67 -41.44
C PRO A 364 20.63 -22.77 -42.06
N THR A 365 19.98 -23.91 -41.86
CA THR A 365 18.63 -24.17 -42.37
C THR A 365 17.65 -23.18 -41.75
N THR A 366 16.59 -22.81 -42.49
CA THR A 366 15.54 -21.90 -41.99
C THR A 366 15.00 -22.33 -40.63
N LYS A 367 14.79 -23.63 -40.41
CA LYS A 367 14.41 -24.19 -39.11
C LYS A 367 15.42 -23.90 -37.99
N LEU A 368 16.73 -24.00 -38.27
CA LEU A 368 17.77 -23.73 -37.27
C LEU A 368 17.85 -22.24 -36.94
N ILE A 369 17.67 -21.36 -37.94
CA ILE A 369 17.59 -19.91 -37.73
C ILE A 369 16.35 -19.57 -36.89
N ASP A 370 15.21 -20.20 -37.18
CA ASP A 370 13.96 -20.00 -36.43
C ASP A 370 14.09 -20.51 -34.99
N ASP A 371 14.72 -21.67 -34.76
CA ASP A 371 14.99 -22.21 -33.43
C ASP A 371 15.98 -21.34 -32.64
N LEU A 372 17.03 -20.82 -33.28
CA LEU A 372 17.96 -19.88 -32.65
C LEU A 372 17.28 -18.55 -32.33
N ARG A 373 16.42 -18.03 -33.22
CA ARG A 373 15.61 -16.83 -32.95
C ARG A 373 14.64 -17.04 -31.79
N LYS A 374 13.99 -18.21 -31.71
CA LYS A 374 13.14 -18.59 -30.57
C LYS A 374 13.94 -18.65 -29.27
N LYS A 375 15.09 -19.32 -29.25
CA LYS A 375 15.98 -19.39 -28.07
C LYS A 375 16.49 -18.02 -27.64
N VAL A 376 16.86 -17.17 -28.58
CA VAL A 376 17.28 -15.79 -28.30
C VAL A 376 16.12 -14.97 -27.74
N LYS A 377 14.92 -15.06 -28.31
CA LYS A 377 13.71 -14.39 -27.76
C LYS A 377 13.37 -14.86 -26.34
N ILE A 378 13.45 -16.17 -26.07
CA ILE A 378 13.23 -16.72 -24.72
C ILE A 378 14.30 -16.23 -23.75
N LEU A 379 15.58 -16.28 -24.12
CA LEU A 379 16.67 -15.77 -23.29
C LEU A 379 16.58 -14.27 -23.05
N GLN A 380 16.13 -13.50 -24.05
CA GLN A 380 15.93 -12.07 -23.93
C GLN A 380 14.76 -11.75 -22.99
N ALA A 381 13.68 -12.53 -23.06
CA ALA A 381 12.56 -12.41 -22.13
C ALA A 381 12.96 -12.78 -20.69
N VAL A 382 13.73 -13.85 -20.50
CA VAL A 382 14.18 -14.33 -19.18
C VAL A 382 15.28 -13.45 -18.59
N GLY A 383 16.13 -12.85 -19.42
CA GLY A 383 17.29 -12.05 -18.99
C GLY A 383 17.02 -10.55 -18.86
N TYR A 384 16.06 -10.00 -19.62
CA TYR A 384 15.87 -8.55 -19.72
C TYR A 384 14.45 -8.06 -19.44
N ASN A 385 13.46 -8.93 -19.16
CA ASN A 385 12.09 -8.53 -18.81
C ASN A 385 11.50 -7.40 -19.70
N THR A 386 11.80 -7.43 -21.01
CA THR A 386 11.58 -6.30 -21.94
C THR A 386 10.57 -6.60 -23.05
N ILE A 387 9.72 -7.63 -22.87
CA ILE A 387 8.69 -7.94 -23.86
C ILE A 387 7.32 -7.57 -23.28
N GLU A 388 6.68 -6.59 -23.92
CA GLU A 388 5.28 -6.23 -23.70
C GLU A 388 4.38 -7.45 -23.95
N ALA A 389 3.32 -7.62 -23.17
CA ALA A 389 2.50 -8.84 -23.16
C ALA A 389 1.93 -9.23 -24.54
N GLU A 390 1.79 -8.28 -25.47
CA GLU A 390 1.26 -8.47 -26.82
C GLU A 390 2.25 -9.17 -27.78
N ASP A 391 3.56 -8.92 -27.65
CA ASP A 391 4.59 -9.60 -28.46
C ASP A 391 4.88 -11.04 -27.98
N TRP A 392 4.35 -11.40 -26.80
CA TRP A 392 4.49 -12.71 -26.16
C TRP A 392 3.49 -13.75 -26.71
N GLU A 393 2.25 -13.35 -27.01
CA GLU A 393 1.26 -14.24 -27.63
C GLU A 393 1.70 -14.69 -29.03
N VAL A 394 2.28 -13.77 -29.80
CA VAL A 394 2.77 -14.06 -31.17
C VAL A 394 3.98 -14.99 -31.17
N ALA A 395 4.83 -14.93 -30.15
CA ALA A 395 5.99 -15.83 -30.01
C ALA A 395 5.62 -17.25 -29.53
N THR A 396 4.42 -17.43 -28.96
CA THR A 396 3.98 -18.66 -28.30
C THR A 396 2.80 -19.35 -29.00
N SER A 397 2.15 -18.67 -29.95
CA SER A 397 1.13 -19.27 -30.81
C SER A 397 1.78 -20.15 -31.89
N GLY A 398 2.02 -21.44 -31.60
CA GLY A 398 2.36 -22.37 -32.69
C GLY A 398 2.77 -23.79 -32.29
N GLU A 399 3.48 -23.99 -31.21
CA GLU A 399 3.95 -25.33 -30.79
C GLU A 399 4.19 -25.35 -29.29
N GLU A 400 3.89 -26.47 -28.64
CA GLU A 400 3.96 -26.68 -27.20
C GLU A 400 5.29 -26.19 -26.64
N MET A 401 5.24 -25.06 -25.92
CA MET A 401 6.33 -24.62 -25.07
C MET A 401 6.68 -25.80 -24.15
N SER A 402 7.92 -26.30 -24.23
CA SER A 402 8.32 -27.41 -23.37
C SER A 402 8.03 -26.98 -21.93
N LYS A 403 7.26 -27.79 -21.20
CA LYS A 403 6.72 -27.49 -19.86
C LYS A 403 7.77 -26.88 -18.91
N LEU A 404 9.04 -27.23 -19.12
CA LEU A 404 10.23 -26.71 -18.46
C LEU A 404 10.45 -25.20 -18.63
N GLU A 405 10.22 -24.64 -19.82
CA GLU A 405 10.43 -23.23 -20.15
C GLU A 405 9.39 -22.34 -19.43
N SER A 406 8.11 -22.75 -19.41
CA SER A 406 7.08 -22.04 -18.64
C SER A 406 7.37 -22.09 -17.13
N LEU A 407 7.88 -23.22 -16.64
CA LEU A 407 8.14 -23.44 -15.22
C LEU A 407 9.39 -22.69 -14.74
N LEU A 408 10.39 -22.53 -15.61
CA LEU A 408 11.56 -21.68 -15.35
C LEU A 408 11.16 -20.19 -15.27
N LEU A 409 10.23 -19.76 -16.12
CA LEU A 409 9.79 -18.37 -16.16
C LEU A 409 8.90 -18.01 -14.96
N ASP A 410 7.98 -18.90 -14.59
CA ASP A 410 7.17 -18.74 -13.38
C ASP A 410 8.05 -18.73 -12.12
N LYS A 411 9.06 -19.61 -12.06
CA LYS A 411 10.04 -19.61 -10.96
C LYS A 411 10.89 -18.35 -10.93
N ASN A 412 11.29 -17.80 -12.09
CA ASN A 412 12.05 -16.56 -12.15
C ASN A 412 11.20 -15.36 -11.68
N ARG A 413 9.98 -15.20 -12.20
CA ARG A 413 9.03 -14.16 -11.76
C ARG A 413 8.75 -14.25 -10.26
N LYS A 414 8.58 -15.47 -9.74
CA LYS A 414 8.37 -15.69 -8.30
C LYS A 414 9.59 -15.30 -7.47
N MET A 415 10.78 -15.70 -7.90
CA MET A 415 12.05 -15.32 -7.26
C MET A 415 12.24 -13.79 -7.28
N GLU A 416 11.92 -13.12 -8.38
CA GLU A 416 11.98 -11.65 -8.49
C GLU A 416 10.98 -10.95 -7.57
N HIS A 417 9.76 -11.48 -7.47
CA HIS A 417 8.75 -10.96 -6.54
C HIS A 417 9.21 -11.13 -5.08
N GLU A 418 9.73 -12.31 -4.71
CA GLU A 418 10.30 -12.57 -3.40
C GLU A 418 11.50 -11.65 -3.10
N LEU A 419 12.38 -11.42 -4.09
CA LEU A 419 13.50 -10.49 -3.97
C LEU A 419 13.02 -9.05 -3.73
N THR A 420 12.00 -8.61 -4.46
CA THR A 420 11.44 -7.26 -4.34
C THR A 420 10.74 -7.09 -2.99
N GLN A 421 10.00 -8.10 -2.55
CA GLN A 421 9.37 -8.11 -1.24
C GLN A 421 10.39 -8.09 -0.10
N LEU A 422 11.46 -8.87 -0.20
CA LEU A 422 12.55 -8.87 0.78
C LEU A 422 13.28 -7.52 0.80
N LYS A 423 13.52 -6.89 -0.35
CA LYS A 423 14.10 -5.53 -0.42
C LYS A 423 13.21 -4.49 0.25
N PHE A 424 11.90 -4.54 0.03
CA PHE A 424 10.93 -3.65 0.67
C PHE A 424 10.89 -3.86 2.20
N GLN A 425 10.86 -5.12 2.65
CA GLN A 425 10.91 -5.42 4.07
C GLN A 425 12.21 -4.95 4.71
N LEU A 426 13.34 -5.08 4.00
CA LEU A 426 14.63 -4.60 4.48
C LEU A 426 14.64 -3.07 4.62
N SER A 427 14.14 -2.32 3.63
CA SER A 427 14.07 -0.86 3.73
C SER A 427 13.12 -0.39 4.85
N GLU A 428 11.98 -1.04 5.04
CA GLU A 428 11.05 -0.75 6.13
C GLU A 428 11.70 -1.01 7.50
N ARG A 429 12.40 -2.15 7.64
CA ARG A 429 13.12 -2.49 8.87
C ARG A 429 14.28 -1.53 9.15
N THR A 430 15.04 -1.14 8.13
CA THR A 430 16.11 -0.15 8.26
C THR A 430 15.56 1.20 8.69
N SER A 431 14.47 1.68 8.08
CA SER A 431 13.85 2.95 8.48
C SER A 431 13.29 2.91 9.91
N SER A 432 12.70 1.79 10.33
CA SER A 432 12.26 1.61 11.71
C SER A 432 13.42 1.55 12.70
N LEU A 433 14.57 0.98 12.31
CA LEU A 433 15.79 0.96 13.10
C LEU A 433 16.34 2.37 13.28
N GLU A 434 16.51 3.12 12.19
CA GLU A 434 16.98 4.51 12.22
C GLU A 434 16.08 5.41 13.07
N SER A 435 14.75 5.25 12.97
CA SER A 435 13.80 5.99 13.83
C SER A 435 13.95 5.65 15.31
N SER A 436 14.21 4.38 15.62
CA SER A 436 14.40 3.93 17.01
C SER A 436 15.74 4.41 17.57
N GLU A 437 16.81 4.36 16.77
CA GLU A 437 18.12 4.91 17.13
C GLU A 437 18.04 6.42 17.37
N ALA A 438 17.34 7.17 16.51
CA ALA A 438 17.11 8.60 16.71
C ALA A 438 16.40 8.90 18.03
N LYS A 439 15.38 8.11 18.40
CA LYS A 439 14.68 8.23 19.69
C LYS A 439 15.59 7.91 20.88
N ILE A 440 16.45 6.91 20.75
CA ILE A 440 17.43 6.56 21.80
C ILE A 440 18.38 7.74 22.03
N VAL A 441 18.88 8.37 20.95
CA VAL A 441 19.75 9.54 21.04
C VAL A 441 19.02 10.72 21.70
N GLU A 442 17.77 10.99 21.30
CA GLU A 442 16.96 12.06 21.91
C GLU A 442 16.71 11.83 23.40
N LEU A 443 16.30 10.62 23.79
CA LEU A 443 16.05 10.27 25.18
C LEU A 443 17.34 10.31 26.02
N THR A 444 18.46 9.87 25.45
CA THR A 444 19.77 9.95 26.11
C THR A 444 20.19 11.41 26.32
N ALA A 445 19.92 12.31 25.36
CA ALA A 445 20.17 13.73 25.51
C ALA A 445 19.31 14.34 26.64
N LYS A 446 18.00 14.03 26.67
CA LYS A 446 17.09 14.48 27.74
C LYS A 446 17.51 13.95 29.12
N LEU A 447 17.93 12.69 29.20
CA LEU A 447 18.43 12.11 30.45
C LEU A 447 19.68 12.86 30.94
N ASN A 448 20.63 13.15 30.06
CA ASN A 448 21.83 13.92 30.40
C ASN A 448 21.51 15.36 30.84
N GLU A 449 20.53 16.01 30.21
CA GLU A 449 20.06 17.34 30.59
C GLU A 449 19.40 17.33 31.97
N GLN A 450 18.51 16.37 32.22
CA GLN A 450 17.89 16.18 33.53
C GLN A 450 18.92 15.85 34.61
N GLN A 451 19.90 14.99 34.32
CA GLN A 451 20.96 14.65 35.26
C GLN A 451 21.81 15.88 35.60
N ARG A 452 22.14 16.74 34.62
CA ARG A 452 22.80 18.02 34.88
C ARG A 452 21.95 18.97 35.73
N LEU A 453 20.64 19.03 35.47
CA LEU A 453 19.74 19.88 36.25
C LEU A 453 19.65 19.39 37.70
N VAL A 454 19.48 18.08 37.91
CA VAL A 454 19.47 17.46 39.24
C VAL A 454 20.78 17.77 39.95
N GLN A 455 21.93 17.57 39.30
CA GLN A 455 23.22 17.86 39.92
C GLN A 455 23.37 19.35 40.29
N LYS A 456 22.87 20.26 39.45
CA LYS A 456 22.85 21.70 39.75
C LYS A 456 21.93 22.02 40.95
N LEU A 457 20.76 21.40 41.01
CA LEU A 457 19.83 21.55 42.14
C LEU A 457 20.43 20.97 43.43
N GLU A 458 21.13 19.84 43.34
CA GLU A 458 21.86 19.25 44.46
C GLU A 458 22.98 20.17 44.94
N ASP A 459 23.77 20.74 44.03
CA ASP A 459 24.82 21.72 44.35
C ASP A 459 24.23 22.99 44.99
N ASP A 460 23.09 23.48 44.50
CA ASP A 460 22.42 24.67 45.03
C ASP A 460 21.78 24.37 46.40
N ILE A 461 21.20 23.19 46.61
CA ILE A 461 20.72 22.73 47.93
C ILE A 461 21.89 22.56 48.89
N LEU A 462 23.03 21.99 48.46
CA LEU A 462 24.23 21.85 49.28
C LEU A 462 24.79 23.20 49.69
N LYS A 463 24.83 24.19 48.79
CA LYS A 463 25.22 25.57 49.12
C LYS A 463 24.27 26.19 50.14
N VAL A 464 22.96 26.03 49.96
CA VAL A 464 21.97 26.54 50.93
C VAL A 464 22.16 25.85 52.29
N CYS A 465 22.28 24.52 52.33
CA CYS A 465 22.54 23.79 53.57
C CYS A 465 23.87 24.18 54.24
N ALA A 466 24.92 24.46 53.47
CA ALA A 466 26.21 24.91 53.98
C ALA A 466 26.15 26.34 54.56
N VAL A 467 25.36 27.25 53.97
CA VAL A 467 25.12 28.59 54.53
C VAL A 467 24.34 28.52 55.85
N PHE A 468 23.50 27.50 56.04
CA PHE A 468 22.73 27.28 57.27
C PHE A 468 23.43 26.37 58.31
N SER A 469 24.69 25.99 58.11
CA SER A 469 25.47 25.21 59.09
C SER A 469 26.94 25.69 59.13
N PRO A 470 27.32 26.56 60.09
CA PRO A 470 28.72 26.87 60.32
C PRO A 470 29.44 25.67 60.96
N PRO A 471 30.77 25.52 60.78
CA PRO A 471 31.52 24.40 61.35
C PRO A 471 31.55 24.51 62.88
N ILE A 472 31.18 23.43 63.55
CA ILE A 472 31.30 23.28 64.99
C ILE A 472 32.79 23.11 65.33
N LEU A 473 33.39 24.12 65.96
CA LEU A 473 34.64 24.01 66.72
C LEU A 473 34.41 24.52 68.16
N PRO A 474 35.00 23.90 69.19
CA PRO A 474 34.69 24.20 70.59
C PRO A 474 35.69 25.20 71.19
N ASN A 475 35.21 26.33 71.73
CA ASN A 475 35.64 26.83 73.05
C ASN A 475 34.83 28.05 73.54
N PRO A 476 34.63 28.22 74.86
CA PRO A 476 33.83 29.28 75.46
C PRO A 476 34.70 30.45 75.94
N GLY A 477 34.27 31.70 75.72
CA GLY A 477 34.91 32.85 76.35
C GLY A 477 34.53 34.24 75.79
N LEU A 478 33.62 34.89 76.53
CA LEU A 478 33.58 36.32 76.89
C LEU A 478 33.25 37.43 75.84
N LEU A 479 32.16 38.16 76.16
CA LEU A 479 31.83 39.60 75.92
C LEU A 479 31.84 40.11 74.46
N ASP A 480 30.86 40.87 73.94
CA ASP A 480 30.08 41.95 74.52
C ASP A 480 28.87 42.32 73.62
N ASN A 481 27.99 43.14 74.19
CA ASN A 481 26.68 43.64 73.71
C ASN A 481 26.54 44.08 72.24
N ALA A 482 25.52 43.55 71.55
CA ALA A 482 24.62 44.29 70.66
C ALA A 482 23.37 43.46 70.30
N GLU A 483 22.19 44.09 70.40
CA GLU A 483 20.92 43.71 69.75
C GLU A 483 20.21 42.42 70.19
N GLN A 484 19.63 42.46 71.39
CA GLN A 484 18.42 41.70 71.72
C GLN A 484 17.19 42.36 71.07
N ARG A 485 16.80 41.86 69.89
CA ARG A 485 15.40 41.73 69.40
C ARG A 485 15.41 41.19 67.96
N HIS A 486 15.62 39.88 67.77
CA HIS A 486 15.03 39.11 66.65
C HIS A 486 15.39 37.60 66.60
N VAL A 487 16.19 37.06 67.53
CA VAL A 487 16.79 35.71 67.36
C VAL A 487 15.88 34.52 67.74
N SER A 488 14.72 34.71 68.36
CA SER A 488 13.83 33.58 68.70
C SER A 488 13.06 33.01 67.50
N SER A 489 12.87 33.78 66.42
CA SER A 489 12.12 33.33 65.25
C SER A 489 12.93 32.40 64.33
N ASP A 490 14.25 32.63 64.20
CA ASP A 490 15.07 31.87 63.25
C ASP A 490 15.40 30.46 63.74
N GLN A 491 15.49 30.25 65.05
CA GLN A 491 15.73 28.92 65.63
C GLN A 491 14.49 28.01 65.52
N ASP A 492 13.29 28.58 65.67
CA ASP A 492 12.01 27.88 65.47
C ASP A 492 11.73 27.62 63.98
N GLN A 493 12.10 28.53 63.08
CA GLN A 493 12.01 28.29 61.63
C GLN A 493 13.01 27.21 61.18
N ASN A 494 14.22 27.18 61.73
CA ASN A 494 15.20 26.13 61.43
C ASN A 494 14.77 24.77 62.02
N SER A 495 14.10 24.76 63.18
CA SER A 495 13.48 23.57 63.79
C SER A 495 12.30 23.06 62.94
N MET A 496 11.43 23.96 62.48
CA MET A 496 10.29 23.64 61.60
C MET A 496 10.76 23.11 60.24
N LEU A 497 11.79 23.71 59.65
CA LEU A 497 12.41 23.23 58.41
C LEU A 497 13.03 21.84 58.59
N LYS A 498 13.70 21.56 59.73
CA LYS A 498 14.19 20.22 60.05
C LYS A 498 13.07 19.20 60.18
N VAL A 499 11.94 19.57 60.80
CA VAL A 499 10.76 18.70 60.90
C VAL A 499 10.15 18.45 59.52
N ILE A 500 10.07 19.47 58.66
CA ILE A 500 9.57 19.34 57.28
C ILE A 500 10.51 18.47 56.44
N CYS A 501 11.82 18.64 56.56
CA CYS A 501 12.80 17.76 55.90
C CYS A 501 12.66 16.31 56.37
N ASN A 502 12.54 16.07 57.67
CA ASN A 502 12.33 14.72 58.22
C ASN A 502 10.99 14.11 57.78
N GLN A 503 9.93 14.91 57.68
CA GLN A 503 8.64 14.45 57.15
C GLN A 503 8.72 14.14 55.66
N ARG A 504 9.34 15.01 54.86
CA ARG A 504 9.59 14.78 53.42
C ARG A 504 10.40 13.51 53.22
N ASP A 505 11.44 13.29 54.01
CA ASP A 505 12.30 12.13 53.88
C ASP A 505 11.56 10.85 54.31
N ARG A 506 10.71 10.92 55.34
CA ARG A 506 9.76 9.83 55.67
C ARG A 506 8.77 9.53 54.55
N PHE A 507 8.20 10.55 53.91
CA PHE A 507 7.30 10.37 52.77
C PHE A 507 8.04 9.78 51.56
N ARG A 508 9.29 10.20 51.33
CA ARG A 508 10.12 9.66 50.24
C ARG A 508 10.45 8.19 50.48
N VAL A 509 10.78 7.80 51.71
CA VAL A 509 11.00 6.38 52.07
C VAL A 509 9.71 5.58 51.88
N ARG A 510 8.57 6.09 52.35
CA ARG A 510 7.27 5.40 52.17
C ARG A 510 6.90 5.26 50.69
N LEU A 511 7.19 6.27 49.88
CA LEU A 511 6.96 6.24 48.44
C LEU A 511 7.82 5.15 47.78
N GLN A 512 9.11 5.09 48.12
CA GLN A 512 10.02 4.05 47.63
C GLN A 512 9.57 2.65 48.05
N GLU A 513 9.16 2.46 49.31
CA GLU A 513 8.60 1.19 49.79
C GLU A 513 7.35 0.79 48.98
N THR A 514 6.42 1.73 48.73
CA THR A 514 5.22 1.45 47.93
C THR A 514 5.54 1.16 46.46
N GLU A 515 6.54 1.84 45.87
CA GLU A 515 7.00 1.57 44.50
C GLU A 515 7.65 0.19 44.39
N GLU A 516 8.43 -0.22 45.39
CA GLU A 516 8.98 -1.58 45.48
C GLU A 516 7.90 -2.64 45.64
N GLU A 517 6.87 -2.39 46.46
CA GLU A 517 5.72 -3.28 46.59
C GLU A 517 4.96 -3.42 45.27
N ILE A 518 4.74 -2.33 44.54
CA ILE A 518 4.12 -2.35 43.21
C ILE A 518 4.97 -3.16 42.22
N ARG A 519 6.30 -2.98 42.25
CA ARG A 519 7.21 -3.78 41.40
C ARG A 519 7.11 -5.27 41.72
N ARG A 520 7.14 -5.64 43.01
CA ARG A 520 7.01 -7.05 43.45
C ARG A 520 5.65 -7.64 43.07
N LEU A 521 4.56 -6.87 43.17
CA LEU A 521 3.23 -7.30 42.75
C LEU A 521 3.17 -7.53 41.23
N ASN A 522 3.74 -6.64 40.43
CA ASN A 522 3.79 -6.78 38.98
C ASN A 522 4.63 -8.00 38.55
N GLU A 523 5.77 -8.26 39.20
CA GLU A 523 6.56 -9.47 38.97
C GLU A 523 5.76 -10.73 39.32
N LYS A 524 5.01 -10.71 40.43
CA LYS A 524 4.13 -11.82 40.82
C LYS A 524 2.99 -12.04 39.84
N ILE A 525 2.38 -10.98 39.31
CA ILE A 525 1.35 -11.06 38.26
C ILE A 525 1.95 -11.66 36.98
N GLY A 526 3.17 -11.24 36.59
CA GLY A 526 3.88 -11.82 35.45
C GLY A 526 4.16 -13.32 35.62
N ALA A 527 4.64 -13.72 36.79
CA ALA A 527 4.90 -15.12 37.11
C ALA A 527 3.62 -15.96 37.09
N LEU A 528 2.54 -15.49 37.73
CA LEU A 528 1.24 -16.18 37.75
C LEU A 528 0.62 -16.27 36.35
N THR A 529 0.81 -15.25 35.50
CA THR A 529 0.33 -15.27 34.11
C THR A 529 1.09 -16.33 33.30
N SER A 530 2.41 -16.42 33.46
CA SER A 530 3.22 -17.46 32.80
C SER A 530 2.85 -18.86 33.28
N GLU A 531 2.58 -19.02 34.58
CA GLU A 531 2.16 -20.30 35.14
C GLU A 531 0.79 -20.70 34.61
N LEU A 532 -0.15 -19.75 34.53
CA LEU A 532 -1.48 -19.98 33.97
C LEU A 532 -1.43 -20.38 32.49
N GLU A 533 -0.59 -19.73 31.67
CA GLU A 533 -0.38 -20.14 30.27
C GLU A 533 0.27 -21.52 30.15
N LYS A 534 1.24 -21.83 31.03
CA LYS A 534 1.84 -23.17 31.10
C LYS A 534 0.80 -24.23 31.47
N THR A 535 -0.02 -23.99 32.49
CA THR A 535 -1.10 -24.90 32.90
C THR A 535 -2.15 -25.04 31.80
N LYS A 536 -2.50 -23.97 31.07
CA LYS A 536 -3.38 -24.07 29.90
C LYS A 536 -2.78 -24.99 28.82
N ALA A 537 -1.50 -24.82 28.49
CA ALA A 537 -0.82 -25.65 27.49
C ALA A 537 -0.74 -27.12 27.94
N ASP A 538 -0.45 -27.36 29.22
CA ASP A 538 -0.42 -28.71 29.79
C ASP A 538 -1.83 -29.33 29.81
N ASN A 539 -2.89 -28.57 30.12
CA ASN A 539 -4.28 -29.02 30.05
C ASN A 539 -4.70 -29.40 28.63
N VAL A 540 -4.28 -28.66 27.60
CA VAL A 540 -4.53 -29.01 26.19
C VAL A 540 -3.82 -30.33 25.82
N LYS A 541 -2.58 -30.52 26.27
CA LYS A 541 -1.83 -31.78 26.07
C LYS A 541 -2.47 -32.95 26.81
N LEU A 542 -2.94 -32.74 28.04
CA LEU A 542 -3.67 -33.72 28.85
C LEU A 542 -4.97 -34.13 28.15
N TYR A 543 -5.74 -33.16 27.65
CA TYR A 543 -6.94 -33.42 26.85
C TYR A 543 -6.60 -34.29 25.63
N GLY A 544 -5.53 -33.96 24.89
CA GLY A 544 -5.05 -34.78 23.79
C GLY A 544 -4.65 -36.20 24.18
N LYS A 545 -4.00 -36.39 25.33
CA LYS A 545 -3.67 -37.72 25.87
C LYS A 545 -4.89 -38.51 26.29
N ILE A 546 -5.85 -37.88 26.96
CA ILE A 546 -7.12 -38.51 27.37
C ILE A 546 -7.87 -38.97 26.12
N ARG A 547 -7.98 -38.11 25.10
CA ARG A 547 -8.59 -38.45 23.81
C ARG A 547 -7.86 -39.62 23.15
N TYR A 548 -6.53 -39.58 23.08
CA TYR A 548 -5.75 -40.67 22.50
C TYR A 548 -5.97 -42.00 23.24
N VAL A 549 -6.02 -41.98 24.58
CA VAL A 549 -6.29 -43.18 25.38
C VAL A 549 -7.74 -43.66 25.23
N GLN A 550 -8.72 -42.75 25.14
CA GLN A 550 -10.12 -43.08 24.87
C GLN A 550 -10.31 -43.69 23.48
N ASP A 551 -9.68 -43.12 22.44
CA ASP A 551 -9.68 -43.65 21.08
C ASP A 551 -8.98 -45.02 21.02
N TYR A 552 -7.85 -45.19 21.72
CA TYR A 552 -7.13 -46.46 21.79
C TYR A 552 -7.90 -47.55 22.57
N ASN A 553 -8.61 -47.18 23.65
CA ASN A 553 -9.47 -48.11 24.39
C ASN A 553 -10.73 -48.47 23.59
N SER A 554 -11.32 -47.53 22.85
CA SER A 554 -12.47 -47.82 21.98
C SER A 554 -12.07 -48.69 20.79
N GLU A 555 -10.84 -48.60 20.29
CA GLU A 555 -10.29 -49.52 19.29
C GLU A 555 -10.06 -50.95 19.86
N ARG A 556 -9.66 -51.07 21.13
CA ARG A 556 -9.57 -52.38 21.84
C ARG A 556 -10.93 -53.05 22.10
N VAL A 557 -12.02 -52.28 22.18
CA VAL A 557 -13.37 -52.81 22.50
C VAL A 557 -14.10 -53.35 21.26
N ILE A 558 -13.57 -53.17 20.04
CA ILE A 558 -14.20 -53.67 18.81
C ILE A 558 -14.15 -55.21 18.66
N SER A 559 -13.45 -55.95 19.54
CA SER A 559 -13.47 -57.43 19.52
C SER A 559 -14.47 -58.12 20.45
N ARG A 560 -15.28 -57.41 21.25
CA ARG A 560 -16.33 -58.06 22.06
C ARG A 560 -17.59 -57.20 22.22
N GLY A 561 -18.58 -57.50 21.38
CA GLY A 561 -20.00 -57.59 21.74
C GLY A 561 -20.71 -56.39 22.38
N SER A 562 -21.67 -55.86 21.61
CA SER A 562 -22.88 -55.14 22.05
C SER A 562 -22.75 -53.68 22.51
N LYS A 563 -23.25 -52.79 21.63
CA LYS A 563 -23.58 -51.38 21.93
C LYS A 563 -24.58 -51.30 23.09
N LYS A 564 -24.17 -50.65 24.19
CA LYS A 564 -25.09 -49.89 25.05
C LYS A 564 -24.54 -48.48 25.18
N TYR A 565 -25.35 -47.51 24.77
CA TYR A 565 -25.19 -46.10 25.13
C TYR A 565 -25.26 -46.01 26.66
N ALA A 566 -24.11 -45.78 27.29
CA ALA A 566 -24.06 -45.25 28.64
C ALA A 566 -23.97 -43.73 28.49
N GLU A 567 -25.13 -43.07 28.61
CA GLU A 567 -25.21 -41.66 28.97
C GLU A 567 -24.57 -41.51 30.36
N ASP A 568 -23.39 -40.91 30.40
CA ASP A 568 -22.68 -40.58 31.63
C ASP A 568 -23.34 -39.34 32.25
N LEU A 569 -24.33 -39.60 33.11
CA LEU A 569 -25.26 -38.63 33.69
C LEU A 569 -24.64 -37.86 34.88
N GLU A 570 -23.34 -37.53 34.83
CA GLU A 570 -22.64 -36.81 35.92
C GLU A 570 -21.67 -35.70 35.41
N SER A 571 -21.83 -35.22 34.16
CA SER A 571 -20.99 -34.17 33.56
C SER A 571 -21.71 -32.80 33.41
N GLY A 572 -22.54 -32.43 34.38
CA GLY A 572 -23.28 -31.16 34.33
C GLY A 572 -22.43 -29.89 34.50
N PHE A 573 -21.18 -30.01 34.96
CA PHE A 573 -20.29 -28.86 35.23
C PHE A 573 -18.93 -28.93 34.51
N SER A 574 -18.54 -30.08 33.96
CA SER A 574 -17.26 -30.28 33.26
C SER A 574 -17.34 -29.96 31.76
N SER A 575 -18.53 -29.98 31.16
CA SER A 575 -18.75 -29.75 29.72
C SER A 575 -18.18 -28.41 29.23
N ASP A 576 -18.26 -27.33 30.00
CA ASP A 576 -17.80 -26.02 29.55
C ASP A 576 -16.27 -25.89 29.55
N VAL A 577 -15.61 -26.48 30.55
CA VAL A 577 -14.15 -26.50 30.63
C VAL A 577 -13.58 -27.44 29.58
N GLU A 578 -14.19 -28.63 29.46
CA GLU A 578 -13.82 -29.62 28.46
C GLU A 578 -14.07 -29.11 27.03
N SER A 579 -15.20 -28.47 26.75
CA SER A 579 -15.49 -27.89 25.42
C SER A 579 -14.51 -26.78 25.05
N LYS A 580 -14.07 -25.97 26.01
CA LYS A 580 -13.06 -24.93 25.80
C LYS A 580 -11.72 -25.53 25.41
N TYR A 581 -11.23 -26.54 26.16
CA TYR A 581 -9.96 -27.19 25.83
C TYR A 581 -10.06 -28.10 24.60
N LYS A 582 -11.23 -28.72 24.35
CA LYS A 582 -11.56 -29.44 23.12
C LYS A 582 -11.46 -28.54 21.90
N LYS A 583 -12.09 -27.36 21.95
CA LYS A 583 -12.03 -26.38 20.86
C LYS A 583 -10.60 -25.91 20.63
N MET A 584 -9.86 -25.58 21.68
CA MET A 584 -8.44 -25.20 21.57
C MET A 584 -7.58 -26.32 20.96
N TYR A 585 -7.84 -27.58 21.34
CA TYR A 585 -7.14 -28.73 20.79
C TYR A 585 -7.49 -28.98 19.31
N GLU A 586 -8.78 -28.94 18.95
CA GLU A 586 -9.26 -29.12 17.57
C GLU A 586 -8.76 -28.01 16.63
N ASP A 587 -8.72 -26.76 17.11
CA ASP A 587 -8.17 -25.62 16.37
C ASP A 587 -6.65 -25.76 16.13
N ASP A 588 -5.91 -26.35 17.08
CA ASP A 588 -4.45 -26.55 17.00
C ASP A 588 -4.07 -27.75 16.13
N ILE A 589 -4.90 -28.81 16.12
CA ILE A 589 -4.64 -30.04 15.37
C ILE A 589 -5.20 -30.04 13.94
N ASN A 590 -6.19 -29.22 13.63
CA ASN A 590 -6.81 -29.25 12.31
C ASN A 590 -5.95 -28.49 11.27
N PRO A 591 -5.25 -29.20 10.35
CA PRO A 591 -4.43 -28.56 9.33
C PRO A 591 -5.28 -27.73 8.37
N PHE A 592 -6.57 -28.05 8.20
CA PHE A 592 -7.51 -27.28 7.38
C PHE A 592 -8.03 -26.02 8.07
N ALA A 593 -8.03 -25.96 9.40
CA ALA A 593 -8.36 -24.73 10.12
C ALA A 593 -7.23 -23.71 10.00
N ALA A 594 -5.98 -24.17 10.22
CA ALA A 594 -4.77 -23.38 9.99
C ALA A 594 -4.65 -22.98 8.51
N PHE A 595 -4.90 -23.91 7.58
CA PHE A 595 -4.88 -23.65 6.15
C PHE A 595 -6.00 -22.70 5.70
N SER A 596 -7.26 -22.88 6.12
CA SER A 596 -8.34 -21.97 5.72
C SER A 596 -8.20 -20.57 6.34
N LYS A 597 -7.56 -20.46 7.51
CA LYS A 597 -7.18 -19.17 8.09
C LYS A 597 -6.09 -18.51 7.26
N LYS A 598 -5.03 -19.25 6.91
CA LYS A 598 -3.94 -18.77 6.07
C LYS A 598 -4.40 -18.43 4.64
N GLU A 599 -5.30 -19.22 4.07
CA GLU A 599 -5.93 -19.01 2.77
C GLU A 599 -6.83 -17.77 2.80
N ARG A 600 -7.68 -17.60 3.83
CA ARG A 600 -8.47 -16.36 3.97
C ARG A 600 -7.59 -15.13 4.11
N ASP A 601 -6.50 -15.22 4.85
CA ASP A 601 -5.56 -14.11 5.01
C ASP A 601 -4.80 -13.81 3.71
N GLN A 602 -4.51 -14.84 2.91
CA GLN A 602 -3.86 -14.70 1.62
C GLN A 602 -4.82 -14.14 0.56
N ARG A 603 -6.05 -14.65 0.47
CA ARG A 603 -7.14 -14.08 -0.35
C ARG A 603 -7.40 -12.63 0.05
N TYR A 604 -7.41 -12.33 1.35
CA TYR A 604 -7.56 -10.95 1.82
C TYR A 604 -6.39 -10.05 1.41
N LYS A 605 -5.16 -10.58 1.32
CA LYS A 605 -4.00 -9.83 0.81
C LYS A 605 -4.04 -9.66 -0.71
N GLU A 606 -4.51 -10.66 -1.45
CA GLU A 606 -4.68 -10.66 -2.91
C GLU A 606 -5.83 -9.74 -3.39
N LEU A 607 -6.77 -9.38 -2.53
CA LEU A 607 -7.80 -8.38 -2.85
C LEU A 607 -7.17 -7.02 -3.16
N GLY A 608 -7.58 -6.42 -4.27
CA GLY A 608 -7.22 -5.04 -4.62
C GLY A 608 -7.71 -4.04 -3.56
N LEU A 609 -7.11 -2.85 -3.52
CA LEU A 609 -7.46 -1.81 -2.53
C LEU A 609 -8.97 -1.50 -2.52
N ARG A 610 -9.61 -1.47 -3.69
CA ARG A 610 -11.07 -1.24 -3.84
C ARG A 610 -11.91 -2.39 -3.27
N ASP A 611 -11.47 -3.64 -3.49
CA ASP A 611 -12.16 -4.82 -2.97
C ASP A 611 -11.97 -4.97 -1.46
N LYS A 612 -10.81 -4.58 -0.92
CA LYS A 612 -10.57 -4.52 0.54
C LYS A 612 -11.48 -3.52 1.24
N ILE A 613 -11.65 -2.33 0.65
CA ILE A 613 -12.57 -1.30 1.16
C ILE A 613 -14.01 -1.79 1.07
N THR A 614 -14.39 -2.45 -0.02
CA THR A 614 -15.74 -3.01 -0.19
C THR A 614 -16.00 -4.15 0.79
N LEU A 615 -15.04 -5.03 1.03
CA LEU A 615 -15.15 -6.13 2.00
C LEU A 615 -15.16 -5.63 3.44
N SER A 616 -14.38 -4.59 3.77
CA SER A 616 -14.38 -3.99 5.10
C SER A 616 -15.67 -3.22 5.37
N SER A 617 -16.15 -2.45 4.40
CA SER A 617 -17.44 -1.77 4.41
C SER A 617 -18.60 -2.78 4.51
N GLY A 618 -18.54 -3.85 3.73
CA GLY A 618 -19.49 -4.95 3.78
C GLY A 618 -19.50 -5.66 5.14
N ARG A 619 -18.34 -5.98 5.71
CA ARG A 619 -18.26 -6.56 7.07
C ARG A 619 -18.73 -5.60 8.14
N PHE A 620 -18.47 -4.31 8.01
CA PHE A 620 -18.95 -3.29 8.94
C PHE A 620 -20.47 -3.15 8.88
N LEU A 621 -21.03 -3.09 7.67
CA LEU A 621 -22.46 -3.02 7.44
C LEU A 621 -23.17 -4.29 7.91
N LEU A 622 -22.65 -5.49 7.63
CA LEU A 622 -23.28 -6.77 8.01
C LEU A 622 -23.01 -7.18 9.47
N GLY A 623 -21.86 -6.81 10.02
CA GLY A 623 -21.44 -7.18 11.37
C GLY A 623 -22.15 -6.40 12.47
N ASN A 624 -22.62 -5.19 12.19
CA ASN A 624 -23.30 -4.34 13.17
C ASN A 624 -24.81 -4.25 12.90
N LYS A 625 -25.64 -4.58 13.89
CA LYS A 625 -27.11 -4.50 13.80
C LYS A 625 -27.63 -3.11 13.46
N TYR A 626 -26.95 -2.06 13.94
CA TYR A 626 -27.33 -0.67 13.68
C TYR A 626 -26.98 -0.23 12.25
N ALA A 627 -25.83 -0.68 11.74
CA ALA A 627 -25.38 -0.38 10.39
C ALA A 627 -26.30 -1.01 9.32
N ARG A 628 -26.78 -2.25 9.55
CA ARG A 628 -27.81 -2.88 8.70
C ARG A 628 -29.10 -2.09 8.67
N THR A 629 -29.56 -1.63 9.84
CA THR A 629 -30.80 -0.85 9.95
C THR A 629 -30.67 0.50 9.25
N PHE A 630 -29.53 1.17 9.39
CA PHE A 630 -29.24 2.44 8.72
C PHE A 630 -29.21 2.29 7.18
N ALA A 631 -28.52 1.28 6.65
CA ALA A 631 -28.44 1.03 5.21
C ALA A 631 -29.82 0.71 4.59
N PHE A 632 -30.69 0.01 5.32
CA PHE A 632 -32.06 -0.26 4.93
C PHE A 632 -32.90 1.02 4.82
N PHE A 633 -32.86 1.90 5.82
CA PHE A 633 -33.58 3.18 5.75
C PHE A 633 -32.97 4.15 4.72
N TYR A 634 -31.65 4.11 4.54
CA TYR A 634 -30.97 4.92 3.52
C TYR A 634 -31.40 4.53 2.10
N THR A 635 -31.47 3.22 1.80
CA THR A 635 -31.95 2.74 0.50
C THR A 635 -33.40 3.10 0.26
N ILE A 636 -34.29 2.97 1.27
CA ILE A 636 -35.67 3.44 1.18
C ILE A 636 -35.75 4.95 0.92
N GLY A 637 -34.97 5.75 1.65
CA GLY A 637 -34.92 7.20 1.47
C GLY A 637 -34.46 7.61 0.07
N LEU A 638 -33.47 6.90 -0.47
CA LEU A 638 -32.98 7.12 -1.83
C LEU A 638 -34.04 6.79 -2.88
N HIS A 639 -34.79 5.69 -2.70
CA HIS A 639 -35.92 5.35 -3.59
C HIS A 639 -37.02 6.40 -3.54
N ILE A 640 -37.39 6.90 -2.35
CA ILE A 640 -38.37 7.98 -2.19
C ILE A 640 -37.89 9.25 -2.90
N LEU A 641 -36.60 9.59 -2.78
CA LEU A 641 -36.01 10.76 -3.42
C LEU A 641 -36.04 10.64 -4.95
N VAL A 642 -35.65 9.49 -5.50
CA VAL A 642 -35.72 9.22 -6.94
C VAL A 642 -37.16 9.28 -7.44
N PHE A 643 -38.11 8.65 -6.73
CA PHE A 643 -39.54 8.74 -7.07
C PHE A 643 -40.07 10.17 -7.02
N THR A 644 -39.66 10.97 -6.04
CA THR A 644 -40.05 12.38 -5.93
C THR A 644 -39.47 13.20 -7.05
N CYS A 645 -38.23 12.92 -7.46
CA CYS A 645 -37.56 13.59 -8.57
C CYS A 645 -38.24 13.26 -9.90
N LEU A 646 -38.51 11.97 -10.15
CA LEU A 646 -39.25 11.52 -11.34
C LEU A 646 -40.70 12.06 -11.35
N TYR A 647 -41.37 12.10 -10.21
CA TYR A 647 -42.70 12.67 -10.07
C TYR A 647 -42.70 14.18 -10.37
N ARG A 648 -41.73 14.93 -9.84
CA ARG A 648 -41.55 16.36 -10.15
C ARG A 648 -41.26 16.59 -11.63
N MET A 649 -40.42 15.75 -12.24
CA MET A 649 -40.05 15.85 -13.64
C MET A 649 -41.22 15.50 -14.57
N SER A 650 -42.04 14.50 -14.19
CA SER A 650 -43.29 14.16 -14.88
C SER A 650 -44.37 15.22 -14.68
N ALA A 651 -44.49 15.82 -13.48
CA ALA A 651 -45.41 16.92 -13.23
C ALA A 651 -45.03 18.17 -14.04
N LEU A 652 -43.73 18.45 -14.18
CA LEU A 652 -43.22 19.53 -15.04
C LEU A 652 -43.44 19.23 -16.53
N SER A 653 -43.30 17.98 -16.98
CA SER A 653 -43.58 17.63 -18.38
C SER A 653 -45.08 17.69 -18.69
N ASN A 654 -45.95 17.34 -17.74
CA ASN A 654 -47.40 17.48 -17.89
C ASN A 654 -47.85 18.96 -17.88
N LEU A 655 -47.19 19.84 -17.12
CA LEU A 655 -47.44 21.29 -17.21
C LEU A 655 -46.94 21.89 -18.52
N SER A 656 -45.84 21.36 -19.08
CA SER A 656 -45.30 21.79 -20.38
C SER A 656 -46.17 21.40 -21.57
N HIS A 657 -47.04 20.40 -21.43
CA HIS A 657 -47.95 19.95 -22.49
C HIS A 657 -49.37 20.54 -22.39
N GLY A 658 -49.62 21.45 -21.45
CA GLY A 658 -50.95 22.04 -21.21
C GLY A 658 -51.26 23.33 -21.98
N SER A 659 -50.41 23.78 -22.91
CA SER A 659 -50.57 25.10 -23.55
C SER A 659 -50.36 25.16 -25.05
N GLU A 660 -50.44 24.05 -25.80
CA GLU A 660 -50.55 24.09 -27.27
C GLU A 660 -51.31 22.85 -27.80
N GLU A 661 -52.64 22.85 -27.70
CA GLU A 661 -53.48 22.02 -28.58
C GLU A 661 -54.68 22.83 -29.05
N SER A 662 -54.40 23.79 -29.93
CA SER A 662 -55.33 24.21 -30.95
C SER A 662 -54.54 24.50 -32.21
N PHE A 663 -54.97 23.86 -33.31
CA PHE A 663 -54.59 24.07 -34.70
C PHE A 663 -53.47 23.21 -35.31
N VAL A 664 -53.93 22.35 -36.25
CA VAL A 664 -53.23 21.84 -37.45
C VAL A 664 -52.25 20.69 -37.18
N GLY A 665 -52.32 19.52 -37.80
CA GLY A 665 -53.02 19.07 -39.00
C GLY A 665 -52.23 17.88 -39.54
N ASP A 666 -52.96 16.87 -40.00
CA ASP A 666 -52.53 15.65 -40.68
C ASP A 666 -51.14 15.68 -41.36
N LYS A 667 -50.32 14.65 -41.08
CA LYS A 667 -49.46 14.01 -42.08
C LYS A 667 -48.92 12.67 -41.57
N THR A 668 -49.64 11.62 -41.93
CA THR A 668 -49.14 10.24 -42.03
C THR A 668 -48.00 10.16 -43.06
N ILE A 669 -46.82 9.70 -42.65
CA ILE A 669 -45.81 9.12 -43.57
C ILE A 669 -45.20 7.88 -42.90
N ASN A 670 -45.65 6.72 -43.37
CA ASN A 670 -44.97 5.43 -43.27
C ASN A 670 -43.76 5.42 -44.22
N LEU A 671 -42.64 4.81 -43.83
CA LEU A 671 -41.60 4.21 -44.70
C LEU A 671 -40.56 3.46 -43.83
N PRO A 672 -39.78 2.49 -44.37
CA PRO A 672 -40.04 1.07 -44.12
C PRO A 672 -38.80 0.27 -43.67
N HIS A 673 -39.04 -1.02 -43.39
CA HIS A 673 -38.05 -2.10 -43.41
C HIS A 673 -37.25 -2.14 -44.73
N ALA A 674 -35.93 -2.29 -44.64
CA ALA A 674 -35.12 -3.13 -45.53
C ALA A 674 -33.74 -3.43 -44.92
N LEU A 675 -33.44 -4.73 -44.86
CA LEU A 675 -32.15 -5.44 -44.91
C LEU A 675 -31.01 -5.02 -43.98
#